data_AF-A0A497G883-F1
#
_entry.id   AF-A0A497G883-F1
#
_cell.length_a   1.000
_cell.length_b   1.000
_cell.length_c   1.000
_cell.angle_alpha   90.00
_cell.angle_beta   90.00
_cell.angle_gamma   90.00
#
_symmetry.space_group_name_H-M   'P 1'
#
loop_
_entity.id
_entity.type
_entity.pdbx_description
1 polymer ?
#
loop_
_entity_poly.entity_id
_entity_poly.type
_entity_poly.pdbx_seq_one_letter_code
_entity_poly.pdbx_strand_id
1 'polypeptide(L)'
;MRLTSPIGGGRMKALGEPVATLLLLDSLVTIIVAALLYTKLRGIRVELVFRIERGGEIAYRFTKMALVVAVVVLAHLAPLTGATPLAVAGLTLSYILVLGLSTVKLLLRELPLIDSISLAAPTGYVILGLIALLTLPQGSTTFTLASLATALSIALLNLVKRGGEDSLVVDSTTLCMLAVTIYYAVQLALVYPGLALRSGSDLSINYMYSRLAFGERSYYKAYPELLHHAFIAGVQALSRLEFFYVNSLSAFLNLSILAMFFSVARLYHRDDGKSLMLSTALYALFRVSVYIYALYAYYKLLYGLSEYELIVGAVERASLAFCNTPTTVLLVFKTQTLGLLMFTSLFYLSVNARLPATGRLILAALLSLGCSMVHLPELALLAFWLASLSLFQVPNLNLEDFKPVVVGCLSGLVLSLAIYLAVLPALFLWSKMMIVMIATCTLLAVLSRLNRGLIPLNPLEVLRLKVFRAMLVVLAALYLLAPLGWFEMAPLYNAWKLYGLGCVPSFMHPVYLGVVGLVGLLTPLYMRRGELLNTYTVLALLATSFLLGKLVTAVNVLLFYVDYWEHRLLLYQYLPLAIIAGRGLAAFLERLSRRHWLIPVVLVPLLLVHATSSSMVARFYMLVSEDSYRLSQTQLRGVELLDKWLRRDSGFTVAVSRVAAHKAVYAAPPFQLVVPFELVDDPLMLVRLIGEAGLRPFLVLADRDLDNYLKEELAISKLVRESTPIYESSDMAVFRLPILTPPSPVSDTAIIASGSREVLELLLLLALNGRNYTVVGVEDSGIASYRNILVPYDPPSTTRYLELAATGSRVVLFNFNGYSGFCKLLFTQAGVAYADSIRRGKDRLDLSPRIRLTRLLANGESGVRVVASYYYRESLVAPLVAELDVGRGRIIYVNVYPLVSEKFKLVVIADLIKRIGVLEGVDEYAGSSGKLYLVERSYINGASTMDGEAYSIAGIQLRDARIAIVARDQLFEAEVEEGEITLKHCSNILVECRSAILEEGVSPYVALHVEYA
;
A
#
# COMPACT_ATOMS: atom_id res chain seq x y z
N MET A 1 -28.82 3.79 -15.99
CA MET A 1 -28.67 3.75 -14.52
C MET A 1 -28.34 5.15 -14.02
N ARG A 2 -29.17 5.71 -13.12
CA ARG A 2 -28.97 7.06 -12.55
C ARG A 2 -27.75 7.05 -11.63
N LEU A 3 -26.72 7.81 -12.01
CA LEU A 3 -25.56 8.11 -11.17
C LEU A 3 -25.99 9.13 -10.11
N THR A 4 -26.12 8.69 -8.86
CA THR A 4 -26.22 9.59 -7.71
C THR A 4 -24.82 10.08 -7.36
N SER A 5 -24.62 11.39 -7.53
CA SER A 5 -23.43 12.15 -7.15
C SER A 5 -23.18 12.07 -5.63
N PRO A 6 -21.91 12.19 -5.21
CA PRO A 6 -21.60 12.97 -4.02
C PRO A 6 -20.50 13.97 -4.34
N ILE A 7 -20.81 15.03 -5.09
CA ILE A 7 -19.90 16.18 -5.24
C ILE A 7 -20.58 17.42 -4.65
N GLY A 8 -20.29 17.67 -3.37
CA GLY A 8 -20.50 18.97 -2.74
C GLY A 8 -19.51 19.97 -3.33
N GLY A 9 -20.05 21.06 -3.88
CA GLY A 9 -19.30 22.13 -4.53
C GLY A 9 -18.38 22.88 -3.57
N GLY A 10 -17.09 22.60 -3.64
CA GLY A 10 -16.02 23.50 -3.23
C GLY A 10 -15.51 24.26 -4.47
N ARG A 11 -15.43 25.58 -4.38
CA ARG A 11 -15.04 26.51 -5.46
C ARG A 11 -13.72 26.10 -6.13
N MET A 12 -13.80 25.49 -7.33
CA MET A 12 -12.67 25.37 -8.25
C MET A 12 -12.53 26.65 -9.07
N LYS A 13 -11.60 27.52 -8.69
CA LYS A 13 -11.09 28.58 -9.58
C LYS A 13 -9.61 28.30 -9.86
N ALA A 14 -9.23 28.46 -11.13
CA ALA A 14 -7.90 28.30 -11.74
C ALA A 14 -7.44 26.85 -12.05
N LEU A 15 -8.07 26.19 -13.04
CA LEU A 15 -7.62 24.90 -13.58
C LEU A 15 -7.12 24.93 -15.04
N GLY A 16 -7.10 26.09 -15.70
CA GLY A 16 -6.73 26.22 -17.13
C GLY A 16 -5.23 26.35 -17.43
N GLU A 17 -4.44 26.96 -16.54
CA GLU A 17 -2.99 27.21 -16.75
C GLU A 17 -2.09 25.96 -16.78
N PRO A 18 -2.34 24.90 -15.98
CA PRO A 18 -1.46 23.73 -15.94
C PRO A 18 -1.48 22.91 -17.25
N VAL A 19 -2.64 22.82 -17.90
CA VAL A 19 -2.82 22.01 -19.12
C VAL A 19 -2.09 22.65 -20.30
N ALA A 20 -2.19 23.97 -20.45
CA ALA A 20 -1.45 24.70 -21.47
C ALA A 20 0.07 24.52 -21.31
N THR A 21 0.57 24.59 -20.07
CA THR A 21 1.98 24.38 -19.75
C THR A 21 2.46 22.97 -20.11
N LEU A 22 1.68 21.94 -19.77
CA LEU A 22 1.97 20.54 -20.10
C LEU A 22 2.00 20.30 -21.61
N LEU A 23 1.01 20.83 -22.34
CA LEU A 23 0.94 20.72 -23.80
C LEU A 23 2.10 21.46 -24.50
N LEU A 24 2.54 22.61 -23.97
CA LEU A 24 3.71 23.33 -24.45
C LEU A 24 5.00 22.53 -24.24
N LEU A 25 5.18 21.90 -23.06
CA LEU A 25 6.32 21.05 -22.76
C LEU A 25 6.39 19.83 -23.71
N ASP A 26 5.26 19.17 -23.94
CA ASP A 26 5.14 18.05 -24.88
C ASP A 26 5.51 18.47 -26.31
N SER A 27 4.99 19.61 -26.74
CA SER A 27 5.25 20.17 -28.07
C SER A 27 6.73 20.50 -28.24
N LEU A 28 7.35 21.13 -27.24
CA LEU A 28 8.77 21.51 -27.27
C LEU A 28 9.67 20.28 -27.42
N VAL A 29 9.47 19.27 -26.57
CA VAL A 29 10.30 18.05 -26.59
C VAL A 29 10.07 17.26 -27.87
N THR A 30 8.83 17.18 -28.34
CA THR A 30 8.48 16.56 -29.63
C THR A 30 9.20 17.26 -30.79
N ILE A 31 9.20 18.59 -30.81
CA ILE A 31 9.89 19.39 -31.83
C ILE A 31 11.40 19.14 -31.76
N ILE A 32 12.01 19.14 -30.57
CA ILE A 32 13.44 18.86 -30.39
C ILE A 32 13.80 17.46 -30.91
N VAL A 33 13.07 16.43 -30.49
CA VAL A 33 13.30 15.05 -30.91
C VAL A 33 13.09 14.89 -32.41
N ALA A 34 12.03 15.47 -32.98
CA ALA A 34 11.76 15.45 -34.41
C ALA A 34 12.85 16.17 -35.22
N ALA A 35 13.34 17.31 -34.73
CA ALA A 35 14.42 18.07 -35.36
C ALA A 35 15.74 17.29 -35.34
N LEU A 36 16.12 16.70 -34.19
CA LEU A 36 17.30 15.83 -34.08
C LEU A 36 17.19 14.59 -34.98
N LEU A 37 15.99 14.01 -35.09
CA LEU A 37 15.77 12.87 -35.97
C LEU A 37 15.88 13.28 -37.44
N TYR A 38 15.30 14.43 -37.81
CA TYR A 38 15.36 14.97 -39.16
C TYR A 38 16.80 15.26 -39.59
N THR A 39 17.62 15.88 -38.73
CA THR A 39 19.04 16.12 -39.02
C THR A 39 19.80 14.81 -39.21
N LYS A 40 19.56 13.81 -38.34
CA LYS A 40 20.18 12.47 -38.47
C LYS A 40 19.74 11.73 -39.74
N LEU A 41 18.47 11.83 -40.14
CA LEU A 41 17.95 11.26 -41.38
C LEU A 41 18.56 11.92 -42.63
N ARG A 42 18.90 13.20 -42.55
CA ARG A 42 19.60 13.96 -43.60
C ARG A 42 21.11 13.70 -43.63
N GLY A 43 21.65 12.90 -42.72
CA GLY A 43 23.10 12.67 -42.62
C GLY A 43 23.87 13.85 -42.02
N ILE A 44 23.17 14.84 -41.43
CA ILE A 44 23.79 15.98 -40.77
C ILE A 44 24.30 15.52 -39.41
N ARG A 45 25.61 15.62 -39.17
CA ARG A 45 26.21 15.35 -37.86
C ARG A 45 26.06 16.56 -36.95
N VAL A 46 25.40 16.36 -35.82
CA VAL A 46 25.36 17.29 -34.69
C VAL A 46 26.11 16.61 -33.54
N GLU A 47 27.27 17.16 -33.20
CA GLU A 47 28.15 16.65 -32.13
C GLU A 47 28.58 17.83 -31.25
N LEU A 48 28.43 17.67 -29.93
CA LEU A 48 29.03 18.53 -28.92
C LEU A 48 30.22 17.79 -28.33
N VAL A 49 31.42 18.32 -28.57
CA VAL A 49 32.67 17.72 -28.12
C VAL A 49 33.17 18.48 -26.89
N PHE A 50 33.08 17.85 -25.71
CA PHE A 50 33.68 18.38 -24.50
C PHE A 50 35.09 17.78 -24.35
N ARG A 51 36.13 18.59 -24.56
CA ARG A 51 37.51 18.20 -24.24
C ARG A 51 37.84 18.63 -22.81
N ILE A 52 38.08 17.66 -21.94
CA ILE A 52 38.63 17.91 -20.60
C ILE A 52 40.15 17.90 -20.75
N GLU A 53 40.79 19.07 -20.62
CA GLU A 53 42.25 19.17 -20.68
C GLU A 53 42.91 18.42 -19.52
N ARG A 54 43.93 17.62 -19.84
CA ARG A 54 44.68 16.79 -18.90
C ARG A 54 45.62 17.64 -18.06
N GLY A 55 45.19 18.05 -16.87
CA GLY A 55 46.11 18.18 -15.73
C GLY A 55 46.53 16.77 -15.27
N GLY A 56 47.80 16.58 -14.89
CA GLY A 56 48.45 15.27 -14.73
C GLY A 56 47.59 14.15 -14.12
N GLU A 57 47.78 12.91 -14.60
CA GLU A 57 46.95 11.73 -14.33
C GLU A 57 46.64 11.51 -12.83
N ILE A 58 47.58 11.86 -11.95
CA ILE A 58 47.44 11.79 -10.48
C ILE A 58 46.59 12.95 -9.95
N ALA A 59 46.81 14.19 -10.43
CA ALA A 59 46.03 15.35 -10.04
C ALA A 59 44.56 15.20 -10.46
N TYR A 60 44.28 14.71 -11.68
CA TYR A 60 42.92 14.43 -12.16
C TYR A 60 42.20 13.35 -11.33
N ARG A 61 42.91 12.29 -10.94
CA ARG A 61 42.39 11.25 -10.04
C ARG A 61 42.12 11.80 -8.65
N PHE A 62 43.00 12.64 -8.14
CA PHE A 62 42.83 13.33 -6.87
C PHE A 62 41.67 14.32 -6.91
N THR A 63 41.44 15.04 -8.01
CA THR A 63 40.29 15.96 -8.15
C THR A 63 38.97 15.21 -8.27
N LYS A 64 38.90 14.09 -9.02
CA LYS A 64 37.71 13.23 -9.03
C LYS A 64 37.42 12.65 -7.65
N MET A 65 38.45 12.17 -6.94
CA MET A 65 38.29 11.66 -5.58
C MET A 65 37.94 12.77 -4.59
N ALA A 66 38.58 13.93 -4.66
CA ALA A 66 38.26 15.08 -3.83
C ALA A 66 36.85 15.59 -4.11
N LEU A 67 36.35 15.50 -5.35
CA LEU A 67 34.97 15.80 -5.69
C LEU A 67 34.00 14.74 -5.14
N VAL A 68 34.34 13.45 -5.22
CA VAL A 68 33.56 12.36 -4.61
C VAL A 68 33.50 12.51 -3.10
N VAL A 69 34.66 12.68 -2.45
CA VAL A 69 34.80 12.91 -1.01
C VAL A 69 34.18 14.24 -0.61
N ALA A 70 34.29 15.31 -1.41
CA ALA A 70 33.63 16.58 -1.14
C ALA A 70 32.12 16.47 -1.31
N VAL A 71 31.59 15.77 -2.32
CA VAL A 71 30.15 15.52 -2.45
C VAL A 71 29.66 14.67 -1.27
N VAL A 72 30.42 13.66 -0.85
CA VAL A 72 30.12 12.84 0.32
C VAL A 72 30.12 13.70 1.59
N VAL A 73 31.19 14.46 1.84
CA VAL A 73 31.34 15.32 3.03
C VAL A 73 30.33 16.46 3.03
N LEU A 74 30.08 17.11 1.90
CA LEU A 74 29.06 18.15 1.74
C LEU A 74 27.66 17.59 1.93
N ALA A 75 27.36 16.38 1.43
CA ALA A 75 26.08 15.71 1.69
C ALA A 75 25.86 15.45 3.19
N HIS A 76 26.93 15.15 3.93
CA HIS A 76 26.88 14.88 5.37
C HIS A 76 26.86 16.17 6.22
N LEU A 77 27.51 17.23 5.76
CA LEU A 77 27.59 18.52 6.47
C LEU A 77 26.41 19.45 6.15
N ALA A 78 25.78 19.35 4.98
CA ALA A 78 24.69 20.22 4.56
C ALA A 78 23.48 20.25 5.53
N PRO A 79 23.04 19.12 6.12
CA PRO A 79 22.00 19.14 7.15
C PRO A 79 22.41 19.87 8.43
N LEU A 80 23.72 19.93 8.73
CA LEU A 80 24.28 20.55 9.94
C LEU A 80 24.56 22.04 9.77
N THR A 81 24.71 22.52 8.53
CA THR A 81 25.02 23.92 8.20
C THR A 81 23.79 24.78 7.89
N GLY A 82 22.58 24.24 8.05
CA GLY A 82 21.32 24.94 7.72
C GLY A 82 21.08 25.09 6.22
N ALA A 83 21.67 24.22 5.38
CA ALA A 83 21.39 24.22 3.94
C ALA A 83 19.90 23.94 3.66
N THR A 84 19.40 24.41 2.53
CA THR A 84 17.99 24.17 2.17
C THR A 84 17.71 22.67 2.03
N PRO A 85 16.49 22.20 2.38
CA PRO A 85 16.09 20.79 2.22
C PRO A 85 16.37 20.24 0.81
N LEU A 86 16.21 21.09 -0.21
CA LEU A 86 16.48 20.74 -1.61
C LEU A 86 17.98 20.51 -1.88
N ALA A 87 18.86 21.33 -1.30
CA ALA A 87 20.30 21.16 -1.44
C ALA A 87 20.78 19.87 -0.76
N VAL A 88 20.27 19.59 0.45
CA VAL A 88 20.53 18.33 1.16
C VAL A 88 20.06 17.13 0.34
N ALA A 89 18.83 17.19 -0.19
CA ALA A 89 18.26 16.13 -1.01
C ALA A 89 19.11 15.85 -2.28
N GLY A 90 19.48 16.91 -3.01
CA GLY A 90 20.32 16.78 -4.21
C GLY A 90 21.68 16.14 -3.93
N LEU A 91 22.29 16.48 -2.80
CA LEU A 91 23.56 15.89 -2.37
C LEU A 91 23.41 14.41 -1.97
N THR A 92 22.33 14.02 -1.29
CA THR A 92 22.07 12.61 -0.95
C THR A 92 21.84 11.75 -2.21
N LEU A 93 21.10 12.25 -3.20
CA LEU A 93 20.94 11.54 -4.48
C LEU A 93 22.27 11.41 -5.23
N SER A 94 23.06 12.47 -5.23
CA SER A 94 24.40 12.47 -5.82
C SER A 94 25.31 11.45 -5.15
N TYR A 95 25.23 11.31 -3.82
CA TYR A 95 25.97 10.28 -3.07
C TYR A 95 25.62 8.86 -3.53
N ILE A 96 24.32 8.54 -3.67
CA ILE A 96 23.86 7.22 -4.15
C ILE A 96 24.43 6.91 -5.54
N LEU A 97 24.31 7.87 -6.46
CA LEU A 97 24.82 7.74 -7.83
C LEU A 97 26.34 7.58 -7.86
N VAL A 98 27.08 8.34 -7.06
CA VAL A 98 28.53 8.28 -6.98
C VAL A 98 29.01 6.95 -6.40
N LEU A 99 28.35 6.46 -5.34
CA LEU A 99 28.64 5.16 -4.74
C LEU A 99 28.46 4.02 -5.75
N GLY A 100 27.34 4.03 -6.48
CA GLY A 100 27.07 3.08 -7.54
C GLY A 100 28.05 3.19 -8.70
N LEU A 101 28.30 4.39 -9.21
CA LEU A 101 29.20 4.65 -10.35
C LEU A 101 30.62 4.17 -10.05
N SER A 102 31.10 4.46 -8.84
CA SER A 102 32.42 4.03 -8.37
C SER A 102 32.52 2.51 -8.30
N THR A 103 31.46 1.83 -7.87
CA THR A 103 31.39 0.36 -7.84
C THR A 103 31.36 -0.24 -9.25
N VAL A 104 30.55 0.33 -10.15
CA VAL A 104 30.45 -0.15 -11.54
C VAL A 104 31.79 0.01 -12.26
N LYS A 105 32.45 1.17 -12.15
CA LYS A 105 33.78 1.40 -12.75
C LYS A 105 34.86 0.50 -12.14
N LEU A 106 34.75 0.16 -10.85
CA LEU A 106 35.66 -0.78 -10.19
C LEU A 106 35.57 -2.21 -10.78
N LEU A 107 34.35 -2.63 -11.16
CA LEU A 107 34.03 -4.00 -11.58
C LEU A 107 34.05 -4.21 -13.10
N LEU A 108 33.56 -3.24 -13.89
CA LEU A 108 33.34 -3.35 -15.34
C LEU A 108 34.19 -2.31 -16.09
N ARG A 109 35.52 -2.43 -16.02
CA ARG A 109 36.49 -1.55 -16.69
C ARG A 109 36.05 -1.17 -18.12
N GLU A 110 36.37 0.06 -18.55
CA GLU A 110 36.17 0.54 -19.92
C GLU A 110 34.72 0.56 -20.43
N LEU A 111 33.74 0.66 -19.53
CA LEU A 111 32.37 0.99 -19.92
C LEU A 111 32.27 2.45 -20.38
N PRO A 112 31.54 2.73 -21.49
CA PRO A 112 31.12 4.08 -21.84
C PRO A 112 30.42 4.75 -20.66
N LEU A 113 30.63 6.06 -20.50
CA LEU A 113 30.12 6.80 -19.34
C LEU A 113 28.60 6.62 -19.15
N ILE A 114 27.83 6.64 -20.24
CA ILE A 114 26.38 6.46 -20.19
C ILE A 114 25.94 5.09 -19.64
N ASP A 115 26.67 4.01 -19.96
CA ASP A 115 26.37 2.67 -19.44
C ASP A 115 26.75 2.56 -17.97
N SER A 116 27.85 3.23 -17.59
CA SER A 116 28.29 3.30 -16.20
C SER A 116 27.28 4.05 -15.33
N ILE A 117 26.76 5.19 -15.82
CA ILE A 117 25.71 5.97 -15.14
C ILE A 117 24.41 5.16 -15.04
N SER A 118 24.04 4.43 -16.09
CA SER A 118 22.81 3.62 -16.11
C SER A 118 22.81 2.51 -15.05
N LEU A 119 23.95 1.84 -14.85
CA LEU A 119 24.13 0.82 -13.82
C LEU A 119 24.37 1.40 -12.42
N ALA A 120 24.75 2.68 -12.32
CA ALA A 120 25.11 3.31 -11.05
C ALA A 120 23.91 3.40 -10.10
N ALA A 121 22.76 3.88 -10.56
CA ALA A 121 21.59 4.07 -9.70
C ALA A 121 21.11 2.78 -9.01
N PRO A 122 20.84 1.65 -9.71
CA PRO A 122 20.41 0.44 -9.04
C PRO A 122 21.52 -0.16 -8.16
N THR A 123 22.79 -0.05 -8.57
CA THR A 123 23.92 -0.53 -7.77
C THR A 123 24.06 0.25 -6.46
N GLY A 124 24.05 1.58 -6.52
CA GLY A 124 24.15 2.45 -5.36
C GLY A 124 22.95 2.30 -4.42
N TYR A 125 21.75 2.14 -4.97
CA TYR A 125 20.53 1.84 -4.21
C TYR A 125 20.68 0.56 -3.37
N VAL A 126 21.13 -0.55 -3.98
CA VAL A 126 21.28 -1.84 -3.26
C VAL A 126 22.34 -1.74 -2.19
N ILE A 127 23.50 -1.12 -2.49
CA ILE A 127 24.58 -0.98 -1.52
C ILE A 127 24.12 -0.15 -0.32
N LEU A 128 23.47 0.99 -0.55
CA LEU A 128 22.98 1.83 0.55
C LEU A 128 21.92 1.11 1.38
N GLY A 129 20.97 0.42 0.74
CA GLY A 129 19.96 -0.39 1.43
C GLY A 129 20.56 -1.50 2.28
N LEU A 130 21.60 -2.18 1.79
CA LEU A 130 22.32 -3.22 2.53
C LEU A 130 23.05 -2.67 3.75
N ILE A 131 23.75 -1.54 3.58
CA ILE A 131 24.43 -0.87 4.69
C ILE A 131 23.38 -0.47 5.75
N ALA A 132 22.27 0.15 5.34
CA ALA A 132 21.18 0.53 6.23
C ALA A 132 20.59 -0.68 6.97
N LEU A 133 20.30 -1.77 6.26
CA LEU A 133 19.74 -2.99 6.84
C LEU A 133 20.64 -3.57 7.94
N LEU A 134 21.96 -3.59 7.72
CA LEU A 134 22.94 -4.19 8.63
C LEU A 134 23.32 -3.29 9.81
N THR A 135 23.32 -1.97 9.63
CA THR A 135 23.96 -1.05 10.58
C THR A 135 23.02 -0.03 11.22
N LEU A 136 21.92 0.35 10.57
CA LEU A 136 20.92 1.24 11.16
C LEU A 136 20.30 0.73 12.47
N PRO A 137 20.11 -0.59 12.67
CA PRO A 137 19.64 -1.14 13.95
C PRO A 137 20.59 -0.88 15.12
N GLN A 138 21.87 -0.59 14.83
CA GLN A 138 22.89 -0.26 15.81
C GLN A 138 22.99 1.26 16.07
N GLY A 139 22.13 2.06 15.43
CA GLY A 139 22.06 3.51 15.53
C GLY A 139 22.46 4.25 14.25
N SER A 140 21.91 5.45 14.07
CA SER A 140 22.15 6.31 12.89
C SER A 140 23.62 6.69 12.72
N THR A 141 24.36 6.86 13.82
CA THR A 141 25.80 7.16 13.79
C THR A 141 26.60 6.01 13.21
N THR A 142 26.34 4.78 13.65
CA THR A 142 27.00 3.56 13.16
C THR A 142 26.76 3.38 11.66
N PHE A 143 25.52 3.58 11.23
CA PHE A 143 25.15 3.57 9.82
C PHE A 143 25.92 4.63 9.01
N THR A 144 25.98 5.86 9.50
CA THR A 144 26.68 6.95 8.81
C THR A 144 28.18 6.65 8.65
N LEU A 145 28.83 6.15 9.70
CA LEU A 145 30.23 5.75 9.67
C LEU A 145 30.48 4.58 8.71
N ALA A 146 29.62 3.57 8.71
CA ALA A 146 29.72 2.42 7.79
C ALA A 146 29.53 2.86 6.32
N SER A 147 28.59 3.77 6.06
CA SER A 147 28.34 4.33 4.74
C SER A 147 29.55 5.12 4.22
N LEU A 148 30.15 5.95 5.07
CA LEU A 148 31.36 6.72 4.75
C LEU A 148 32.56 5.80 4.52
N ALA A 149 32.77 4.82 5.41
CA ALA A 149 33.85 3.85 5.30
C ALA A 149 33.76 3.06 3.98
N THR A 150 32.56 2.58 3.64
CA THR A 150 32.33 1.86 2.37
C THR A 150 32.64 2.72 1.15
N ALA A 151 32.15 3.96 1.14
CA ALA A 151 32.43 4.90 0.05
C ALA A 151 33.94 5.20 -0.07
N LEU A 152 34.63 5.40 1.05
CA LEU A 152 36.07 5.65 1.08
C LEU A 152 36.87 4.43 0.61
N SER A 153 36.51 3.22 1.05
CA SER A 153 37.15 1.98 0.60
C SER A 153 37.00 1.78 -0.91
N ILE A 154 35.81 2.01 -1.47
CA ILE A 154 35.59 1.91 -2.93
C ILE A 154 36.42 2.97 -3.67
N ALA A 155 36.47 4.21 -3.16
CA ALA A 155 37.28 5.28 -3.74
C ALA A 155 38.78 4.94 -3.72
N LEU A 156 39.30 4.42 -2.60
CA LEU A 156 40.70 3.98 -2.46
C LEU A 156 41.03 2.82 -3.41
N LEU A 157 40.15 1.83 -3.53
CA LEU A 157 40.33 0.71 -4.47
C LEU A 157 40.36 1.15 -5.93
N ASN A 158 39.62 2.22 -6.27
CA ASN A 158 39.65 2.83 -7.59
C ASN A 158 40.97 3.60 -7.86
N LEU A 159 41.62 4.17 -6.84
CA LEU A 159 42.92 4.86 -7.00
C LEU A 159 44.06 3.90 -7.38
N VAL A 160 44.05 2.69 -6.82
CA VAL A 160 45.12 1.70 -7.00
C VAL A 160 45.13 1.11 -8.43
N LYS A 161 44.03 1.23 -9.18
CA LYS A 161 43.93 0.69 -10.54
C LYS A 161 44.27 1.76 -11.60
N ARG A 162 45.21 1.44 -12.52
CA ARG A 162 45.50 2.26 -13.71
C ARG A 162 44.24 2.40 -14.58
N GLY A 163 43.91 3.62 -14.99
CA GLY A 163 42.71 3.95 -15.77
C GLY A 163 43.04 4.51 -17.16
N GLY A 164 42.30 4.03 -18.16
CA GLY A 164 42.34 4.50 -19.55
C GLY A 164 41.63 5.85 -19.77
N GLU A 165 41.62 6.30 -21.03
CA GLU A 165 41.03 7.57 -21.46
C GLU A 165 39.50 7.54 -21.46
N ASP A 166 38.86 8.45 -20.72
CA ASP A 166 37.43 8.76 -20.84
C ASP A 166 37.27 10.02 -21.72
N SER A 167 36.62 9.89 -22.89
CA SER A 167 36.14 11.04 -23.68
C SER A 167 34.61 11.05 -23.70
N LEU A 168 33.99 12.23 -23.50
CA LEU A 168 32.55 12.41 -23.63
C LEU A 168 32.26 13.07 -24.99
N VAL A 169 31.84 12.25 -25.95
CA VAL A 169 31.26 12.73 -27.22
C VAL A 169 29.74 12.71 -27.06
N VAL A 170 29.11 13.88 -27.09
CA VAL A 170 27.65 14.01 -27.04
C VAL A 170 27.14 14.13 -28.46
N ASP A 171 26.62 13.04 -29.01
CA ASP A 171 26.05 12.98 -30.34
C ASP A 171 24.53 13.23 -30.31
N SER A 172 23.92 13.37 -31.50
CA SER A 172 22.45 13.45 -31.69
C SER A 172 21.63 12.41 -30.90
N THR A 173 22.16 11.19 -30.71
CA THR A 173 21.43 10.13 -30.01
C THR A 173 21.42 10.35 -28.50
N THR A 174 22.56 10.79 -27.96
CA THR A 174 22.72 11.20 -26.56
C THR A 174 21.91 12.45 -26.24
N LEU A 175 21.83 13.42 -27.17
CA LEU A 175 20.98 14.62 -27.03
C LEU A 175 19.49 14.26 -26.98
N CYS A 176 19.04 13.30 -27.79
CA CYS A 176 17.65 12.82 -27.74
C CYS A 176 17.33 12.21 -26.37
N MET A 177 18.22 11.37 -25.84
CA MET A 177 18.07 10.78 -24.51
C MET A 177 18.05 11.86 -23.41
N LEU A 178 18.93 12.87 -23.51
CA LEU A 178 18.98 13.98 -22.56
C LEU A 178 17.70 14.82 -22.60
N ALA A 179 17.19 15.16 -23.79
CA ALA A 179 15.97 15.93 -23.95
C ALA A 179 14.75 15.23 -23.31
N VAL A 180 14.63 13.92 -23.55
CA VAL A 180 13.60 13.08 -22.93
C VAL A 180 13.80 12.97 -21.41
N THR A 181 15.04 12.86 -20.93
CA THR A 181 15.32 12.80 -19.49
C THR A 181 14.93 14.10 -18.78
N ILE A 182 15.27 15.26 -19.37
CA ILE A 182 14.87 16.59 -18.88
C ILE A 182 13.35 16.70 -18.85
N TYR A 183 12.67 16.26 -19.91
CA TYR A 183 11.20 16.22 -19.95
C TYR A 183 10.61 15.47 -18.75
N TYR A 184 11.10 14.27 -18.45
CA TYR A 184 10.61 13.51 -17.30
C TYR A 184 10.99 14.13 -15.95
N ALA A 185 12.16 14.76 -15.83
CA ALA A 185 12.56 15.47 -14.63
C ALA A 185 11.60 16.64 -14.32
N VAL A 186 11.19 17.40 -15.35
CA VAL A 186 10.18 18.46 -15.21
C VAL A 186 8.83 17.88 -14.81
N GLN A 187 8.40 16.79 -15.43
CA GLN A 187 7.12 16.14 -15.09
C GLN A 187 7.09 15.62 -13.64
N LEU A 188 8.19 15.01 -13.17
CA LEU A 188 8.33 14.61 -11.77
C LEU A 188 8.26 15.82 -10.82
N ALA A 189 8.91 16.93 -11.18
CA ALA A 189 8.87 18.16 -10.39
C ALA A 189 7.48 18.82 -10.33
N LEU A 190 6.59 18.53 -11.29
CA LEU A 190 5.19 19.00 -11.27
C LEU A 190 4.28 18.12 -10.40
N VAL A 191 4.57 16.81 -10.30
CA VAL A 191 3.75 15.83 -9.55
C VAL A 191 4.18 15.71 -8.09
N TYR A 192 5.47 15.89 -7.80
CA TYR A 192 6.04 15.85 -6.46
C TYR A 192 6.27 17.27 -5.92
N PRO A 193 6.06 17.52 -4.60
CA PRO A 193 5.83 16.55 -3.54
C PRO A 193 4.36 16.14 -3.33
N GLY A 194 3.41 16.66 -4.12
CA GLY A 194 1.98 16.37 -3.96
C GLY A 194 1.69 14.87 -3.86
N LEU A 195 2.26 14.07 -4.76
CA LEU A 195 2.05 12.62 -4.76
C LEU A 195 2.71 11.92 -3.55
N ALA A 196 3.82 12.45 -3.02
CA ALA A 196 4.45 11.93 -1.82
C ALA A 196 3.65 12.23 -0.54
N LEU A 197 2.82 13.28 -0.56
CA LEU A 197 1.91 13.67 0.53
C LEU A 197 0.53 13.00 0.43
N ARG A 198 0.28 12.23 -0.64
CA ARG A 198 -0.97 11.51 -0.84
C ARG A 198 -1.03 10.25 0.02
N SER A 199 -1.92 10.27 1.00
CA SER A 199 -2.17 9.15 1.91
C SER A 199 -2.82 7.94 1.21
N GLY A 200 -2.61 6.74 1.78
CA GLY A 200 -3.13 5.49 1.21
C GLY A 200 -2.45 5.06 -0.09
N SER A 201 -1.33 5.69 -0.46
CA SER A 201 -0.49 5.30 -1.59
C SER A 201 0.57 4.29 -1.19
N ASP A 202 1.13 3.55 -2.16
CA ASP A 202 2.28 2.66 -1.97
C ASP A 202 3.44 3.39 -1.26
N LEU A 203 3.63 4.69 -1.53
CA LEU A 203 4.64 5.54 -0.89
C LEU A 203 4.41 5.72 0.61
N SER A 204 3.17 5.97 1.01
CA SER A 204 2.79 6.15 2.43
C SER A 204 2.94 4.85 3.21
N ILE A 205 2.56 3.71 2.60
CA ILE A 205 2.66 2.39 3.20
C ILE A 205 4.13 1.96 3.36
N ASN A 206 4.94 2.14 2.31
CA ASN A 206 6.37 1.87 2.35
C ASN A 206 7.09 2.75 3.38
N TYR A 207 6.67 4.01 3.54
CA TYR A 207 7.17 4.87 4.60
C TYR A 207 6.84 4.32 6.00
N MET A 208 5.57 3.96 6.26
CA MET A 208 5.18 3.35 7.53
C MET A 208 6.03 2.11 7.85
N TYR A 209 6.15 1.18 6.90
CA TYR A 209 6.93 -0.04 7.11
C TYR A 209 8.43 0.24 7.28
N SER A 210 9.00 1.24 6.60
CA SER A 210 10.37 1.69 6.87
C SER A 210 10.56 2.17 8.31
N ARG A 211 9.58 2.88 8.87
CA ARG A 211 9.60 3.36 10.26
C ARG A 211 9.43 2.22 11.25
N LEU A 212 8.55 1.25 10.96
CA LEU A 212 8.35 0.07 11.82
C LEU A 212 9.58 -0.86 11.80
N ALA A 213 10.19 -1.11 10.65
CA ALA A 213 11.36 -2.00 10.51
C ALA A 213 12.59 -1.55 11.32
N PHE A 214 12.76 -0.24 11.51
CA PHE A 214 13.92 0.35 12.19
C PHE A 214 13.56 1.13 13.47
N GLY A 215 12.28 1.12 13.87
CA GLY A 215 11.79 1.75 15.10
C GLY A 215 11.15 0.75 16.06
N GLU A 216 10.17 -0.03 15.60
CA GLU A 216 9.40 -0.98 16.42
C GLU A 216 9.25 -2.33 15.71
N ARG A 217 10.37 -3.07 15.65
CA ARG A 217 10.51 -4.30 14.85
C ARG A 217 9.47 -5.38 15.12
N SER A 218 8.93 -5.44 16.34
CA SER A 218 7.89 -6.39 16.72
C SER A 218 6.60 -6.23 15.91
N TYR A 219 6.33 -5.04 15.37
CA TYR A 219 5.13 -4.73 14.60
C TYR A 219 5.38 -4.69 13.08
N TYR A 220 6.63 -4.92 12.66
CA TYR A 220 6.93 -5.06 11.24
C TYR A 220 6.40 -6.40 10.72
N LYS A 221 5.34 -6.35 9.91
CA LYS A 221 4.91 -7.53 9.12
C LYS A 221 5.99 -7.83 8.08
N ALA A 222 6.33 -9.10 7.86
CA ALA A 222 7.32 -9.46 6.87
C ALA A 222 6.78 -9.14 5.49
N TYR A 223 7.18 -7.97 5.01
CA TYR A 223 6.87 -7.50 3.69
C TYR A 223 8.02 -7.90 2.74
N PRO A 224 7.72 -8.31 1.50
CA PRO A 224 8.74 -8.65 0.50
C PRO A 224 9.76 -7.55 0.22
N GLU A 225 9.47 -6.30 0.61
CA GLU A 225 10.19 -5.09 0.20
C GLU A 225 11.22 -4.63 1.26
N LEU A 226 11.75 -5.56 2.08
CA LEU A 226 12.63 -5.27 3.22
C LEU A 226 13.82 -4.36 2.87
N LEU A 227 14.47 -4.57 1.72
CA LEU A 227 15.59 -3.73 1.31
C LEU A 227 15.14 -2.31 0.91
N HIS A 228 13.93 -2.17 0.39
CA HIS A 228 13.34 -0.87 0.08
C HIS A 228 13.03 -0.08 1.35
N HIS A 229 12.45 -0.75 2.35
CA HIS A 229 12.25 -0.16 3.67
C HIS A 229 13.57 0.27 4.32
N ALA A 230 14.62 -0.56 4.21
CA ALA A 230 15.96 -0.21 4.67
C ALA A 230 16.55 1.00 3.92
N PHE A 231 16.38 1.06 2.61
CA PHE A 231 16.82 2.18 1.80
C PHE A 231 16.13 3.49 2.22
N ILE A 232 14.80 3.52 2.34
CA ILE A 232 14.05 4.72 2.76
C ILE A 232 14.54 5.19 4.13
N ALA A 233 14.63 4.27 5.10
CA ALA A 233 15.09 4.59 6.45
C ALA A 233 16.55 5.09 6.45
N GLY A 234 17.42 4.51 5.62
CA GLY A 234 18.81 4.94 5.44
C GLY A 234 18.93 6.34 4.83
N VAL A 235 18.17 6.64 3.78
CA VAL A 235 18.13 7.99 3.18
C VAL A 235 17.60 9.01 4.17
N GLN A 236 16.55 8.67 4.92
CA GLN A 236 16.03 9.54 5.98
C GLN A 236 17.06 9.79 7.08
N ALA A 237 17.81 8.76 7.51
CA ALA A 237 18.86 8.88 8.51
C ALA A 237 20.06 9.73 8.03
N LEU A 238 20.46 9.61 6.75
CA LEU A 238 21.52 10.42 6.16
C LEU A 238 21.12 11.90 6.02
N SER A 239 19.93 12.14 5.47
CA SER A 239 19.49 13.48 5.06
C SER A 239 18.85 14.28 6.19
N ARG A 240 18.27 13.60 7.20
CA ARG A 240 17.44 14.20 8.27
C ARG A 240 16.25 15.02 7.76
N LEU A 241 15.80 14.74 6.54
CA LEU A 241 14.65 15.42 5.93
C LEU A 241 13.33 14.76 6.33
N GLU A 242 12.24 15.53 6.20
CA GLU A 242 10.87 15.00 6.32
C GLU A 242 10.60 13.96 5.20
N PHE A 243 9.73 13.01 5.49
CA PHE A 243 9.53 11.83 4.62
C PHE A 243 9.12 12.19 3.19
N PHE A 244 8.33 13.25 3.00
CA PHE A 244 7.83 13.60 1.68
C PHE A 244 8.94 14.16 0.80
N TYR A 245 10.00 14.78 1.36
CA TYR A 245 11.20 15.13 0.59
C TYR A 245 11.96 13.87 0.18
N VAL A 246 12.12 12.90 1.08
CA VAL A 246 12.80 11.63 0.79
C VAL A 246 12.08 10.84 -0.31
N ASN A 247 10.75 10.71 -0.20
CA ASN A 247 9.92 10.02 -1.20
C ASN A 247 9.92 10.75 -2.55
N SER A 248 9.87 12.09 -2.53
CA SER A 248 9.93 12.90 -3.76
C SER A 248 11.28 12.77 -4.46
N LEU A 249 12.39 12.80 -3.71
CA LEU A 249 13.73 12.64 -4.26
C LEU A 249 13.93 11.25 -4.87
N SER A 250 13.44 10.22 -4.18
CA SER A 250 13.61 8.83 -4.61
C SER A 250 12.93 8.58 -5.97
N ALA A 251 11.87 9.33 -6.30
CA ALA A 251 11.24 9.27 -7.62
C ALA A 251 12.17 9.66 -8.78
N PHE A 252 13.18 10.51 -8.56
CA PHE A 252 14.16 10.86 -9.59
C PHE A 252 15.09 9.69 -9.97
N LEU A 253 15.19 8.65 -9.15
CA LEU A 253 15.90 7.41 -9.53
C LEU A 253 15.20 6.71 -10.71
N ASN A 254 13.91 6.94 -10.94
CA ASN A 254 13.20 6.39 -12.09
C ASN A 254 13.79 6.89 -13.42
N LEU A 255 14.44 8.06 -13.46
CA LEU A 255 15.11 8.56 -14.68
C LEU A 255 16.21 7.60 -15.17
N SER A 256 16.79 6.80 -14.27
CA SER A 256 17.77 5.78 -14.64
C SER A 256 17.17 4.64 -15.46
N ILE A 257 15.86 4.42 -15.42
CA ILE A 257 15.18 3.43 -16.28
C ILE A 257 15.33 3.83 -17.76
N LEU A 258 15.23 5.13 -18.08
CA LEU A 258 15.43 5.64 -19.44
C LEU A 258 16.88 5.46 -19.91
N ALA A 259 17.84 5.77 -19.04
CA ALA A 259 19.26 5.58 -19.32
C ALA A 259 19.57 4.10 -19.55
N MET A 260 19.04 3.21 -18.70
CA MET A 260 19.21 1.77 -18.81
C MET A 260 18.55 1.20 -20.08
N PHE A 261 17.35 1.67 -20.44
CA PHE A 261 16.72 1.35 -21.72
C PHE A 261 17.62 1.74 -22.90
N PHE A 262 18.14 2.97 -22.90
CA PHE A 262 19.02 3.47 -23.96
C PHE A 262 20.27 2.60 -24.11
N SER A 263 20.92 2.25 -23.00
CA SER A 263 22.09 1.37 -22.97
C SER A 263 21.80 -0.02 -23.54
N VAL A 264 20.63 -0.61 -23.23
CA VAL A 264 20.19 -1.89 -23.81
C VAL A 264 19.92 -1.75 -25.30
N ALA A 265 19.13 -0.76 -25.73
CA ALA A 265 18.77 -0.55 -27.12
C ALA A 265 20.01 -0.31 -28.00
N ARG A 266 21.03 0.36 -27.46
CA ARG A 266 22.31 0.60 -28.14
C ARG A 266 23.06 -0.68 -28.49
N LEU A 267 22.90 -1.76 -27.72
CA LEU A 267 23.53 -3.05 -28.05
C LEU A 267 22.95 -3.68 -29.31
N TYR A 268 21.67 -3.42 -29.61
CA TYR A 268 20.97 -3.92 -30.79
C TYR A 268 21.08 -2.99 -32.00
N HIS A 269 21.32 -1.69 -31.78
CA HIS A 269 21.38 -0.64 -32.80
C HIS A 269 22.77 0.00 -32.93
N ARG A 270 23.86 -0.72 -32.62
CA ARG A 270 25.23 -0.16 -32.52
C ARG A 270 25.64 0.72 -33.71
N ASP A 271 25.30 0.30 -34.92
CA ASP A 271 25.70 0.98 -36.16
C ASP A 271 24.59 1.89 -36.73
N ASP A 272 23.41 1.93 -36.08
CA ASP A 272 22.24 2.65 -36.54
C ASP A 272 21.70 3.61 -35.48
N GLY A 273 22.33 4.78 -35.42
CA GLY A 273 21.91 5.85 -34.51
C GLY A 273 20.47 6.33 -34.73
N LYS A 274 19.89 6.13 -35.92
CA LYS A 274 18.49 6.53 -36.20
C LYS A 274 17.53 5.58 -35.49
N SER A 275 17.74 4.27 -35.63
CA SER A 275 16.97 3.24 -34.94
C SER A 275 17.09 3.35 -33.42
N LEU A 276 18.27 3.71 -32.91
CA LEU A 276 18.49 3.95 -31.48
C LEU A 276 17.67 5.16 -30.97
N MET A 277 17.71 6.29 -31.69
CA MET A 277 16.92 7.48 -31.35
C MET A 277 15.42 7.18 -31.36
N LEU A 278 14.93 6.49 -32.40
CA LEU A 278 13.52 6.12 -32.51
C LEU A 278 13.12 5.15 -31.40
N SER A 279 13.92 4.14 -31.10
CA SER A 279 13.63 3.22 -29.99
C SER A 279 13.49 3.96 -28.66
N THR A 280 14.38 4.93 -28.41
CA THR A 280 14.38 5.74 -27.19
C THR A 280 13.18 6.67 -27.13
N ALA A 281 12.84 7.35 -28.23
CA ALA A 281 11.68 8.21 -28.33
C ALA A 281 10.37 7.43 -28.20
N LEU A 282 10.25 6.27 -28.87
CA LEU A 282 9.10 5.37 -28.76
C LEU A 282 8.96 4.82 -27.33
N TYR A 283 10.05 4.44 -26.69
CA TYR A 283 9.99 3.96 -25.31
C TYR A 283 9.50 5.05 -24.37
N ALA A 284 9.94 6.29 -24.56
CA ALA A 284 9.75 7.35 -23.58
C ALA A 284 8.55 8.28 -23.84
N LEU A 285 8.16 8.55 -25.08
CA LEU A 285 7.09 9.51 -25.42
C LEU A 285 5.72 8.86 -25.68
N PHE A 286 5.65 7.53 -25.73
CA PHE A 286 4.42 6.82 -26.08
C PHE A 286 3.84 6.18 -24.81
N ARG A 287 3.21 7.01 -23.96
CA ARG A 287 2.82 6.57 -22.61
C ARG A 287 1.53 5.77 -22.52
N VAL A 288 0.56 6.18 -23.32
CA VAL A 288 -0.75 5.57 -23.42
C VAL A 288 -1.06 5.43 -24.92
N SER A 289 -1.81 4.40 -25.26
CA SER A 289 -2.26 4.22 -26.62
C SER A 289 -3.13 5.39 -27.10
N VAL A 290 -2.95 5.79 -28.36
CA VAL A 290 -3.75 6.84 -29.02
C VAL A 290 -5.24 6.57 -28.91
N TYR A 291 -5.64 5.30 -28.87
CA TYR A 291 -7.05 4.92 -28.77
C TYR A 291 -7.71 5.37 -27.46
N ILE A 292 -6.94 5.43 -26.37
CA ILE A 292 -7.45 5.91 -25.08
C ILE A 292 -7.54 7.45 -25.08
N TYR A 293 -6.60 8.14 -25.73
CA TYR A 293 -6.70 9.58 -25.97
C TYR A 293 -7.91 9.92 -26.87
N ALA A 294 -8.13 9.14 -27.93
CA ALA A 294 -9.28 9.29 -28.81
C ALA A 294 -10.60 9.05 -28.06
N LEU A 295 -10.62 8.11 -27.11
CA LEU A 295 -11.77 7.89 -26.22
C LEU A 295 -12.03 9.12 -25.32
N TYR A 296 -10.98 9.71 -24.74
CA TYR A 296 -11.10 10.96 -23.99
C TYR A 296 -11.67 12.11 -24.85
N ALA A 297 -11.12 12.30 -26.06
CA ALA A 297 -11.58 13.32 -26.98
C ALA A 297 -13.05 13.09 -27.41
N TYR A 298 -13.43 11.83 -27.65
CA TYR A 298 -14.81 11.41 -27.94
C TYR A 298 -15.77 11.79 -26.81
N TYR A 299 -15.44 11.47 -25.56
CA TYR A 299 -16.30 11.82 -24.42
C TYR A 299 -16.39 13.33 -24.21
N LYS A 300 -15.29 14.07 -24.41
CA LYS A 300 -15.25 15.54 -24.28
C LYS A 300 -16.17 16.21 -25.29
N LEU A 301 -16.11 15.76 -26.54
CA LEU A 301 -16.88 16.33 -27.65
C LEU A 301 -18.38 16.02 -27.55
N LEU A 302 -18.75 14.82 -27.11
CA LEU A 302 -20.16 14.39 -27.16
C LEU A 302 -20.95 14.64 -25.87
N TYR A 303 -20.31 14.60 -24.70
CA TYR A 303 -21.02 14.62 -23.42
C TYR A 303 -20.75 15.88 -22.58
N GLY A 304 -19.86 16.76 -23.03
CA GLY A 304 -19.56 18.02 -22.34
C GLY A 304 -19.06 17.86 -20.90
N LEU A 305 -18.55 16.68 -20.55
CA LEU A 305 -18.06 16.35 -19.20
C LEU A 305 -16.90 17.27 -18.80
N SER A 306 -16.76 17.55 -17.51
CA SER A 306 -15.61 18.30 -17.00
C SER A 306 -14.30 17.55 -17.23
N GLU A 307 -13.17 18.26 -17.29
CA GLU A 307 -11.87 17.61 -17.52
C GLU A 307 -11.54 16.55 -16.47
N TYR A 308 -11.96 16.76 -15.22
CA TYR A 308 -11.81 15.78 -14.15
C TYR A 308 -12.63 14.52 -14.43
N GLU A 309 -13.93 14.65 -14.74
CA GLU A 309 -14.81 13.51 -15.04
C GLU A 309 -14.36 12.74 -16.28
N LEU A 310 -13.80 13.43 -17.27
CA LEU A 310 -13.27 12.80 -18.48
C LEU A 310 -11.99 12.02 -18.23
N ILE A 311 -11.05 12.59 -17.47
CA ILE A 311 -9.78 11.92 -17.15
C ILE A 311 -10.07 10.74 -16.22
N VAL A 312 -10.88 10.93 -15.17
CA VAL A 312 -11.23 9.85 -14.24
C VAL A 312 -12.07 8.79 -14.94
N GLY A 313 -13.08 9.14 -15.72
CA GLY A 313 -13.92 8.18 -16.45
C GLY A 313 -13.16 7.40 -17.53
N ALA A 314 -12.21 8.03 -18.24
CA ALA A 314 -11.31 7.33 -19.16
C ALA A 314 -10.34 6.41 -18.42
N VAL A 315 -9.87 6.82 -17.24
CA VAL A 315 -9.06 5.99 -16.35
C VAL A 315 -9.88 4.83 -15.81
N GLU A 316 -11.11 4.98 -15.31
CA GLU A 316 -11.90 3.85 -14.81
C GLU A 316 -12.16 2.77 -15.89
N ARG A 317 -12.26 3.18 -17.16
CA ARG A 317 -12.48 2.29 -18.31
C ARG A 317 -11.18 1.72 -18.89
N ALA A 318 -10.02 2.30 -18.57
CA ALA A 318 -8.73 1.87 -19.09
C ALA A 318 -7.61 1.85 -18.03
N SER A 319 -7.94 1.72 -16.73
CA SER A 319 -7.05 2.04 -15.61
C SER A 319 -5.76 1.23 -15.64
N LEU A 320 -5.87 -0.02 -16.09
CA LEU A 320 -4.75 -0.92 -16.30
C LEU A 320 -3.72 -0.36 -17.30
N ALA A 321 -4.15 0.37 -18.34
CA ALA A 321 -3.29 1.10 -19.28
C ALA A 321 -2.59 2.30 -18.64
N PHE A 322 -3.25 2.93 -17.66
CA PHE A 322 -2.75 4.12 -16.99
C PHE A 322 -1.85 3.80 -15.79
N CYS A 323 -1.93 2.60 -15.21
CA CYS A 323 -1.18 2.28 -13.99
C CYS A 323 0.11 1.49 -14.25
N ASN A 324 0.22 0.77 -15.38
CA ASN A 324 1.28 -0.22 -15.59
C ASN A 324 1.95 -0.18 -16.98
N THR A 325 1.98 0.97 -17.65
CA THR A 325 2.87 1.16 -18.81
C THR A 325 4.26 1.59 -18.34
N PRO A 326 5.37 1.21 -19.05
CA PRO A 326 6.74 1.48 -18.59
C PRO A 326 7.04 2.95 -18.33
N THR A 327 6.31 3.80 -19.01
CA THR A 327 6.41 5.26 -18.94
C THR A 327 5.56 5.89 -17.85
N THR A 328 4.49 5.23 -17.41
CA THR A 328 3.76 5.63 -16.20
C THR A 328 4.58 5.31 -14.96
N VAL A 329 5.25 4.16 -14.98
CA VAL A 329 6.23 3.71 -13.97
C VAL A 329 7.38 4.72 -13.80
N LEU A 330 7.65 5.59 -14.79
CA LEU A 330 8.61 6.69 -14.63
C LEU A 330 8.11 7.84 -13.75
N LEU A 331 6.79 8.09 -13.70
CA LEU A 331 6.20 9.22 -12.96
C LEU A 331 5.82 8.86 -11.52
N VAL A 332 5.61 7.57 -11.21
CA VAL A 332 5.22 7.12 -9.88
C VAL A 332 6.32 6.27 -9.31
N PHE A 333 6.87 6.65 -8.16
CA PHE A 333 7.86 5.85 -7.47
C PHE A 333 7.20 4.68 -6.71
N LYS A 334 7.56 3.44 -7.09
CA LYS A 334 7.08 2.19 -6.48
C LYS A 334 8.21 1.18 -6.44
N THR A 335 8.11 0.16 -5.60
CA THR A 335 9.08 -0.96 -5.56
C THR A 335 9.20 -1.68 -6.89
N GLN A 336 8.10 -1.80 -7.64
CA GLN A 336 8.10 -2.34 -9.00
C GLN A 336 8.97 -1.51 -9.98
N THR A 337 9.08 -0.19 -9.83
CA THR A 337 9.92 0.63 -10.73
C THR A 337 11.39 0.30 -10.54
N LEU A 338 11.80 0.09 -9.28
CA LEU A 338 13.14 -0.33 -8.91
C LEU A 338 13.40 -1.78 -9.35
N GLY A 339 12.41 -2.66 -9.21
CA GLY A 339 12.43 -4.00 -9.79
C GLY A 339 12.70 -3.96 -11.29
N LEU A 340 11.97 -3.14 -12.06
CA LEU A 340 12.18 -2.96 -13.50
C LEU A 340 13.59 -2.42 -13.84
N LEU A 341 14.11 -1.49 -13.04
CA LEU A 341 15.48 -0.96 -13.20
C LEU A 341 16.54 -2.06 -12.97
N MET A 342 16.37 -2.90 -11.94
CA MET A 342 17.26 -4.03 -11.67
C MET A 342 17.13 -5.13 -12.75
N PHE A 343 15.90 -5.43 -13.20
CA PHE A 343 15.64 -6.34 -14.31
C PHE A 343 16.38 -5.91 -15.58
N THR A 344 16.20 -4.65 -16.00
CA THR A 344 16.83 -4.12 -17.22
C THR A 344 18.35 -4.08 -17.11
N SER A 345 18.89 -3.82 -15.92
CA SER A 345 20.32 -3.91 -15.62
C SER A 345 20.85 -5.35 -15.75
N LEU A 346 20.15 -6.33 -15.16
CA LEU A 346 20.50 -7.75 -15.26
C LEU A 346 20.38 -8.26 -16.70
N PHE A 347 19.35 -7.81 -17.44
CA PHE A 347 19.19 -8.09 -18.86
C PHE A 347 20.38 -7.55 -19.67
N TYR A 348 20.80 -6.30 -19.44
CA TYR A 348 21.99 -5.72 -20.08
C TYR A 348 23.27 -6.51 -19.80
N LEU A 349 23.50 -6.88 -18.54
CA LEU A 349 24.65 -7.71 -18.16
C LEU A 349 24.62 -9.08 -18.85
N SER A 350 23.42 -9.65 -19.04
CA SER A 350 23.21 -10.93 -19.72
C SER A 350 23.57 -10.85 -21.20
N VAL A 351 23.10 -9.81 -21.90
CA VAL A 351 23.28 -9.70 -23.36
C VAL A 351 24.60 -9.05 -23.78
N ASN A 352 25.30 -8.35 -22.87
CA ASN A 352 26.59 -7.73 -23.16
C ASN A 352 27.78 -8.64 -22.79
N ALA A 353 28.00 -9.68 -23.61
CA ALA A 353 29.08 -10.66 -23.40
C ALA A 353 30.51 -10.07 -23.47
N ARG A 354 30.68 -8.85 -23.98
CA ARG A 354 31.99 -8.16 -24.06
C ARG A 354 32.55 -7.76 -22.70
N LEU A 355 31.71 -7.75 -21.66
CA LEU A 355 32.10 -7.32 -20.32
C LEU A 355 32.84 -8.43 -19.55
N PRO A 356 33.79 -8.07 -18.66
CA PRO A 356 34.52 -9.03 -17.84
C PRO A 356 33.59 -9.96 -17.05
N ALA A 357 33.78 -11.28 -17.18
CA ALA A 357 32.91 -12.29 -16.56
C ALA A 357 32.80 -12.11 -15.04
N THR A 358 33.92 -11.89 -14.34
CA THR A 358 33.93 -11.67 -12.88
C THR A 358 33.14 -10.44 -12.46
N GLY A 359 33.28 -9.33 -13.21
CA GLY A 359 32.54 -8.10 -12.92
C GLY A 359 31.04 -8.27 -13.15
N ARG A 360 30.65 -8.98 -14.22
CA ARG A 360 29.25 -9.35 -14.48
C ARG A 360 28.67 -10.22 -13.39
N LEU A 361 29.41 -11.22 -12.90
CA LEU A 361 28.97 -12.10 -11.82
C LEU A 361 28.71 -11.33 -10.53
N ILE A 362 29.67 -10.49 -10.10
CA ILE A 362 29.55 -9.73 -8.84
C ILE A 362 28.37 -8.74 -8.91
N LEU A 363 28.24 -7.99 -10.01
CA LEU A 363 27.11 -7.07 -10.18
C LEU A 363 25.78 -7.81 -10.30
N ALA A 364 25.73 -8.94 -11.00
CA ALA A 364 24.52 -9.75 -11.08
C ALA A 364 24.12 -10.30 -9.71
N ALA A 365 25.07 -10.71 -8.87
CA ALA A 365 24.79 -11.13 -7.49
C ALA A 365 24.22 -10.00 -6.65
N LEU A 366 24.83 -8.82 -6.71
CA LEU A 366 24.36 -7.64 -5.99
C LEU A 366 22.96 -7.21 -6.45
N LEU A 367 22.75 -7.07 -7.76
CA LEU A 367 21.46 -6.66 -8.32
C LEU A 367 20.36 -7.71 -8.13
N SER A 368 20.70 -9.00 -8.20
CA SER A 368 19.76 -10.10 -7.92
C SER A 368 19.30 -10.12 -6.47
N LEU A 369 20.24 -9.95 -5.52
CA LEU A 369 19.92 -9.78 -4.11
C LEU A 369 18.99 -8.58 -3.91
N GLY A 370 19.32 -7.46 -4.56
CA GLY A 370 18.48 -6.27 -4.54
C GLY A 370 17.07 -6.55 -5.03
N CYS A 371 16.97 -7.20 -6.19
CA CYS A 371 15.72 -7.48 -6.85
C CYS A 371 14.86 -8.42 -6.00
N SER A 372 15.43 -9.49 -5.44
CA SER A 372 14.69 -10.43 -4.60
C SER A 372 14.18 -9.84 -3.29
N MET A 373 14.82 -8.76 -2.78
CA MET A 373 14.43 -8.08 -1.54
C MET A 373 13.65 -6.76 -1.74
N VAL A 374 13.41 -6.37 -2.99
CA VAL A 374 12.61 -5.19 -3.36
C VAL A 374 11.34 -5.62 -4.08
N HIS A 375 11.47 -6.46 -5.11
CA HIS A 375 10.36 -6.98 -5.88
C HIS A 375 10.82 -8.26 -6.63
N LEU A 376 10.55 -9.42 -6.04
CA LEU A 376 10.99 -10.74 -6.54
C LEU A 376 10.52 -11.11 -7.97
N PRO A 377 9.30 -10.73 -8.42
CA PRO A 377 8.76 -11.15 -9.72
C PRO A 377 9.66 -10.87 -10.93
N GLU A 378 10.43 -9.78 -10.95
CA GLU A 378 11.35 -9.45 -12.03
C GLU A 378 12.51 -10.44 -12.15
N LEU A 379 13.02 -10.92 -11.01
CA LEU A 379 14.08 -11.92 -11.02
C LEU A 379 13.56 -13.27 -11.49
N ALA A 380 12.33 -13.64 -11.10
CA ALA A 380 11.66 -14.83 -11.61
C ALA A 380 11.45 -14.73 -13.13
N LEU A 381 10.97 -13.59 -13.62
CA LEU A 381 10.82 -13.34 -15.07
C LEU A 381 12.17 -13.46 -15.80
N LEU A 382 13.25 -12.90 -15.25
CA LEU A 382 14.60 -13.05 -15.82
C LEU A 382 15.01 -14.53 -15.89
N ALA A 383 14.75 -15.32 -14.84
CA ALA A 383 15.04 -16.74 -14.82
C ALA A 383 14.22 -17.51 -15.87
N PHE A 384 12.92 -17.22 -16.04
CA PHE A 384 12.10 -17.79 -17.10
C PHE A 384 12.58 -17.38 -18.49
N TRP A 385 13.01 -16.13 -18.68
CA TRP A 385 13.58 -15.68 -19.94
C TRP A 385 14.88 -16.41 -20.25
N LEU A 386 15.80 -16.53 -19.30
CA LEU A 386 17.04 -17.32 -19.46
C LEU A 386 16.72 -18.78 -19.76
N ALA A 387 15.71 -19.38 -19.10
CA ALA A 387 15.25 -20.72 -19.41
C ALA A 387 14.76 -20.84 -20.86
N SER A 388 13.99 -19.87 -21.34
CA SER A 388 13.49 -19.85 -22.73
C SER A 388 14.62 -19.80 -23.76
N LEU A 389 15.74 -19.14 -23.45
CA LEU A 389 16.92 -19.13 -24.32
C LEU A 389 17.64 -20.49 -24.34
N SER A 390 17.62 -21.22 -23.22
CA SER A 390 18.22 -22.55 -23.09
C SER A 390 17.36 -23.67 -23.68
N LEU A 391 16.12 -23.41 -24.09
CA LEU A 391 15.25 -24.43 -24.70
C LEU A 391 15.76 -24.88 -26.08
N PHE A 392 16.20 -23.94 -26.92
CA PHE A 392 16.57 -24.20 -28.31
C PHE A 392 18.03 -23.87 -28.60
N GLN A 393 18.63 -24.58 -29.55
CA GLN A 393 19.95 -24.23 -30.08
C GLN A 393 19.81 -23.14 -31.15
N VAL A 394 20.17 -21.91 -30.79
CA VAL A 394 20.11 -20.75 -31.71
C VAL A 394 21.50 -20.45 -32.25
N PRO A 395 21.67 -20.36 -33.59
CA PRO A 395 22.93 -19.93 -34.19
C PRO A 395 23.35 -18.56 -33.65
N ASN A 396 24.64 -18.41 -33.29
CA ASN A 396 25.24 -17.20 -32.69
C ASN A 396 24.86 -16.90 -31.24
N LEU A 397 24.10 -17.76 -30.56
CA LEU A 397 23.82 -17.63 -29.13
C LEU A 397 24.62 -18.68 -28.34
N ASN A 398 25.60 -18.23 -27.56
CA ASN A 398 26.41 -19.09 -26.71
C ASN A 398 25.90 -19.05 -25.26
N LEU A 399 25.45 -20.19 -24.71
CA LEU A 399 24.94 -20.26 -23.33
C LEU A 399 26.03 -19.95 -22.28
N GLU A 400 27.30 -20.21 -22.58
CA GLU A 400 28.42 -19.86 -21.70
C GLU A 400 28.49 -18.36 -21.42
N ASP A 401 28.05 -17.52 -22.37
CA ASP A 401 28.08 -16.07 -22.20
C ASP A 401 27.13 -15.59 -21.09
N PHE A 402 26.07 -16.36 -20.79
CA PHE A 402 25.07 -16.05 -19.77
C PHE A 402 25.45 -16.58 -18.38
N LYS A 403 26.33 -17.59 -18.29
CA LYS A 403 26.67 -18.25 -17.02
C LYS A 403 27.13 -17.32 -15.90
N PRO A 404 27.98 -16.30 -16.13
CA PRO A 404 28.36 -15.38 -15.07
C PRO A 404 27.16 -14.69 -14.43
N VAL A 405 26.15 -14.33 -15.24
CA VAL A 405 24.92 -13.69 -14.74
C VAL A 405 24.02 -14.71 -14.06
N VAL A 406 23.85 -15.93 -14.61
CA VAL A 406 23.08 -17.00 -13.96
C VAL A 406 23.63 -17.33 -12.57
N VAL A 407 24.94 -17.55 -12.47
CA VAL A 407 25.63 -17.87 -11.21
C VAL A 407 25.59 -16.67 -10.26
N GLY A 408 25.77 -15.45 -10.78
CA GLY A 408 25.59 -14.23 -10.01
C GLY A 408 24.19 -14.15 -9.41
N CYS A 409 23.15 -14.28 -10.24
CA CYS A 409 21.76 -14.27 -9.82
C CYS A 409 21.46 -15.33 -8.76
N LEU A 410 21.93 -16.56 -8.94
CA LEU A 410 21.82 -17.65 -7.97
C LEU A 410 22.49 -17.28 -6.63
N SER A 411 23.71 -16.77 -6.68
CA SER A 411 24.47 -16.36 -5.49
C SER A 411 23.76 -15.24 -4.72
N GLY A 412 23.26 -14.24 -5.43
CA GLY A 412 22.49 -13.13 -4.86
C GLY A 412 21.19 -13.59 -4.21
N LEU A 413 20.48 -14.52 -4.85
CA LEU A 413 19.21 -15.05 -4.35
C LEU A 413 19.41 -15.94 -3.12
N VAL A 414 20.46 -16.78 -3.10
CA VAL A 414 20.85 -17.58 -1.93
C VAL A 414 21.22 -16.68 -0.76
N LEU A 415 21.96 -15.59 -1.00
CA LEU A 415 22.29 -14.63 0.04
C LEU A 415 21.05 -13.89 0.56
N SER A 416 20.12 -13.50 -0.32
CA SER A 416 18.84 -12.93 0.07
C SER A 416 18.02 -13.89 0.94
N LEU A 417 17.99 -15.19 0.60
CA LEU A 417 17.32 -16.22 1.40
C LEU A 417 17.94 -16.30 2.81
N ALA A 418 19.27 -16.29 2.91
CA ALA A 418 19.98 -16.30 4.18
C ALA A 418 19.66 -15.04 5.02
N ILE A 419 19.57 -13.86 4.39
CA ILE A 419 19.21 -12.61 5.08
C ILE A 419 17.77 -12.68 5.61
N TYR A 420 16.80 -13.15 4.82
CA TYR A 420 15.43 -13.29 5.31
C TYR A 420 15.31 -14.25 6.48
N LEU A 421 16.01 -15.39 6.42
CA LEU A 421 16.06 -16.37 7.52
C LEU A 421 16.74 -15.78 8.77
N ALA A 422 17.76 -14.94 8.60
CA ALA A 422 18.45 -14.30 9.72
C ALA A 422 17.66 -13.16 10.36
N VAL A 423 16.93 -12.37 9.57
CA VAL A 423 16.26 -11.13 10.04
C VAL A 423 14.80 -11.36 10.40
N LEU A 424 14.07 -12.22 9.69
CA LEU A 424 12.62 -12.44 9.85
C LEU A 424 12.21 -13.93 9.79
N PRO A 425 12.83 -14.84 10.56
CA PRO A 425 12.62 -16.29 10.44
C PRO A 425 11.15 -16.70 10.61
N ALA A 426 10.49 -16.19 11.66
CA ALA A 426 9.13 -16.60 12.02
C ALA A 426 8.07 -16.26 10.95
N LEU A 427 8.31 -15.21 10.18
CA LEU A 427 7.37 -14.71 9.19
C LEU A 427 7.71 -15.18 7.76
N PHE A 428 8.97 -15.52 7.53
CA PHE A 428 9.43 -15.95 6.21
C PHE A 428 9.29 -17.45 5.98
N LEU A 429 9.50 -18.27 7.02
CA LEU A 429 9.35 -19.73 6.92
C LEU A 429 7.95 -20.10 6.46
N TRP A 430 7.86 -20.98 5.46
CA TRP A 430 6.62 -21.45 4.82
C TRP A 430 5.79 -20.38 4.08
N SER A 431 6.30 -19.16 3.94
CA SER A 431 5.63 -18.13 3.14
C SER A 431 5.62 -18.49 1.64
N LYS A 432 4.60 -18.02 0.90
CA LYS A 432 4.56 -18.10 -0.57
C LYS A 432 5.86 -17.54 -1.19
N MET A 433 6.43 -16.49 -0.60
CA MET A 433 7.67 -15.88 -1.05
C MET A 433 8.86 -16.84 -0.96
N MET A 434 9.02 -17.58 0.15
CA MET A 434 10.10 -18.55 0.30
C MET A 434 10.02 -19.65 -0.77
N ILE A 435 8.82 -20.15 -1.05
CA ILE A 435 8.59 -21.18 -2.07
C ILE A 435 9.02 -20.66 -3.45
N VAL A 436 8.62 -19.45 -3.82
CA VAL A 436 9.00 -18.83 -5.10
C VAL A 436 10.51 -18.58 -5.20
N MET A 437 11.16 -18.16 -4.11
CA MET A 437 12.62 -18.01 -4.07
C MET A 437 13.33 -19.35 -4.26
N ILE A 438 12.88 -20.42 -3.59
CA ILE A 438 13.45 -21.76 -3.74
C ILE A 438 13.26 -22.28 -5.17
N ALA A 439 12.04 -22.14 -5.74
CA ALA A 439 11.76 -22.53 -7.11
C ALA A 439 12.66 -21.79 -8.12
N THR A 440 12.86 -20.48 -7.91
CA THR A 440 13.75 -19.65 -8.74
C THR A 440 15.22 -20.06 -8.58
N CYS A 441 15.68 -20.36 -7.35
CA CYS A 441 17.00 -20.92 -7.10
C CYS A 441 17.21 -22.24 -7.84
N THR A 442 16.24 -23.17 -7.76
CA THR A 442 16.32 -24.46 -8.44
C THR A 442 16.39 -24.28 -9.96
N LEU A 443 15.57 -23.38 -10.53
CA LEU A 443 15.62 -23.07 -11.95
C LEU A 443 17.00 -22.51 -12.35
N LEU A 444 17.52 -21.50 -11.64
CA LEU A 444 18.85 -20.93 -11.91
C LEU A 444 19.99 -21.96 -11.73
N ALA A 445 19.89 -22.84 -10.73
CA ALA A 445 20.85 -23.91 -10.51
C ALA A 445 20.86 -24.91 -11.68
N VAL A 446 19.69 -25.31 -12.19
CA VAL A 446 19.59 -26.13 -13.40
C VAL A 446 20.21 -25.41 -14.60
N LEU A 447 19.86 -24.14 -14.82
CA LEU A 447 20.40 -23.33 -15.92
C LEU A 447 21.91 -23.18 -15.85
N SER A 448 22.50 -23.07 -14.66
CA SER A 448 23.96 -22.94 -14.50
C SER A 448 24.75 -24.17 -14.96
N ARG A 449 24.10 -25.34 -14.99
CA ARG A 449 24.69 -26.61 -15.43
C ARG A 449 24.47 -26.90 -16.92
N LEU A 450 23.59 -26.16 -17.59
CA LEU A 450 23.35 -26.34 -19.03
C LEU A 450 24.47 -25.70 -19.83
N ASN A 451 25.13 -26.52 -20.67
CA ASN A 451 26.18 -26.06 -21.58
C ASN A 451 25.68 -25.92 -23.03
N ARG A 452 24.52 -26.51 -23.35
CA ARG A 452 23.90 -26.46 -24.69
C ARG A 452 22.38 -26.42 -24.55
N GLY A 453 21.72 -25.89 -25.59
CA GLY A 453 20.26 -25.88 -25.65
C GLY A 453 19.70 -27.30 -25.63
N LEU A 454 18.58 -27.49 -24.93
CA LEU A 454 17.95 -28.79 -24.70
C LEU A 454 17.46 -29.43 -26.01
N ILE A 455 16.93 -28.62 -26.92
CA ILE A 455 16.43 -29.06 -28.22
C ILE A 455 17.45 -28.68 -29.30
N PRO A 456 18.03 -29.65 -30.05
CA PRO A 456 19.04 -29.42 -31.07
C PRO A 456 18.46 -28.88 -32.39
N LEU A 457 17.40 -28.07 -32.31
CA LEU A 457 16.71 -27.47 -33.45
C LEU A 457 16.67 -25.96 -33.28
N ASN A 458 16.83 -25.25 -34.40
CA ASN A 458 16.63 -23.81 -34.45
C ASN A 458 15.12 -23.51 -34.36
N PRO A 459 14.67 -22.57 -33.50
CA PRO A 459 13.25 -22.25 -33.37
C PRO A 459 12.62 -21.77 -34.68
N LEU A 460 13.39 -21.12 -35.56
CA LEU A 460 12.94 -20.72 -36.91
C LEU A 460 12.91 -21.88 -37.93
N GLU A 461 13.51 -23.02 -37.60
CA GLU A 461 13.41 -24.25 -38.40
C GLU A 461 12.24 -25.10 -37.92
N VAL A 462 12.00 -25.16 -36.60
CA VAL A 462 10.79 -25.74 -36.00
C VAL A 462 9.55 -25.01 -36.53
N LEU A 463 9.56 -23.68 -36.46
CA LEU A 463 8.50 -22.83 -36.99
C LEU A 463 8.92 -22.31 -38.36
N ARG A 464 8.59 -23.05 -39.43
CA ARG A 464 8.88 -22.66 -40.84
C ARG A 464 8.70 -21.14 -41.00
N LEU A 465 9.73 -20.42 -41.46
CA LEU A 465 9.73 -18.95 -41.53
C LEU A 465 8.48 -18.36 -42.24
N LYS A 466 7.94 -19.05 -43.25
CA LYS A 466 6.69 -18.68 -43.92
C LYS A 466 5.48 -18.72 -42.97
N VAL A 467 5.38 -19.74 -42.14
CA VAL A 467 4.34 -19.91 -41.11
C VAL A 467 4.48 -18.84 -40.03
N PHE A 468 5.70 -18.58 -39.55
CA PHE A 468 5.95 -17.51 -38.60
C PHE A 468 5.48 -16.14 -39.14
N ARG A 469 5.81 -15.82 -40.39
CA ARG A 469 5.36 -14.58 -41.04
C ARG A 469 3.85 -14.54 -41.23
N ALA A 470 3.22 -15.65 -41.63
CA ALA A 470 1.76 -15.72 -41.76
C ALA A 470 1.07 -15.47 -40.42
N MET A 471 1.56 -16.07 -39.34
CA MET A 471 1.06 -15.86 -37.98
C MET A 471 1.17 -14.38 -37.57
N LEU A 472 2.29 -13.72 -37.84
CA LEU A 472 2.46 -12.30 -37.57
C LEU A 472 1.49 -11.41 -38.36
N VAL A 473 1.16 -11.77 -39.61
CA VAL A 473 0.15 -11.03 -40.40
C VAL A 473 -1.24 -11.19 -39.80
N VAL A 474 -1.62 -12.41 -39.41
CA VAL A 474 -2.90 -12.66 -38.71
C VAL A 474 -2.96 -11.87 -37.40
N LEU A 475 -1.89 -11.92 -36.60
CA LEU A 475 -1.79 -11.16 -35.36
C LEU A 475 -1.91 -9.65 -35.61
N ALA A 476 -1.25 -9.11 -36.65
CA ALA A 476 -1.36 -7.71 -37.00
C ALA A 476 -2.77 -7.32 -37.46
N ALA A 477 -3.47 -8.19 -38.20
CA ALA A 477 -4.86 -7.97 -38.58
C ALA A 477 -5.78 -7.92 -37.34
N LEU A 478 -5.64 -8.89 -36.42
CA LEU A 478 -6.37 -8.88 -35.14
C LEU A 478 -6.02 -7.65 -34.30
N TYR A 479 -4.76 -7.23 -34.32
CA TYR A 479 -4.28 -6.03 -33.64
C TYR A 479 -4.95 -4.76 -34.16
N LEU A 480 -5.19 -4.67 -35.47
CA LEU A 480 -5.89 -3.53 -36.08
C LEU A 480 -7.41 -3.55 -35.84
N LEU A 481 -8.01 -4.74 -35.74
CA LEU A 481 -9.45 -4.90 -35.47
C LEU A 481 -9.82 -4.60 -34.02
N ALA A 482 -8.94 -4.92 -33.06
CA ALA A 482 -9.26 -4.80 -31.64
C ALA A 482 -9.58 -3.35 -31.18
N PRO A 483 -8.87 -2.29 -31.62
CA PRO A 483 -9.25 -0.91 -31.30
C PRO A 483 -10.61 -0.49 -31.88
N LEU A 484 -11.03 -1.06 -33.02
CA LEU A 484 -12.34 -0.74 -33.60
C LEU A 484 -13.47 -1.29 -32.73
N GLY A 485 -13.36 -2.54 -32.29
CA GLY A 485 -14.31 -3.14 -31.33
C GLY A 485 -14.24 -2.51 -29.93
N TRP A 486 -13.10 -1.92 -29.55
CA TRP A 486 -12.93 -1.30 -28.24
C TRP A 486 -13.86 -0.09 -28.03
N PHE A 487 -14.11 0.75 -29.04
CA PHE A 487 -14.99 1.91 -28.86
C PHE A 487 -16.42 1.52 -28.48
N GLU A 488 -16.91 0.38 -28.99
CA GLU A 488 -18.22 -0.17 -28.66
C GLU A 488 -18.24 -0.82 -27.27
N MET A 489 -17.13 -1.46 -26.87
CA MET A 489 -17.01 -2.15 -25.59
C MET A 489 -16.64 -1.22 -24.42
N ALA A 490 -15.96 -0.11 -24.67
CA ALA A 490 -15.46 0.81 -23.65
C ALA A 490 -16.54 1.33 -22.69
N PRO A 491 -17.79 1.59 -23.11
CA PRO A 491 -18.87 1.95 -22.18
C PRO A 491 -19.31 0.84 -21.24
N LEU A 492 -19.15 -0.42 -21.66
CA LEU A 492 -19.55 -1.61 -20.90
C LEU A 492 -18.40 -2.16 -20.06
N TYR A 493 -17.16 -1.84 -20.43
CA TYR A 493 -15.96 -2.30 -19.76
C TYR A 493 -15.66 -1.48 -18.52
N ASN A 494 -15.57 -2.16 -17.37
CA ASN A 494 -15.09 -1.58 -16.13
C ASN A 494 -13.82 -2.32 -15.68
N ALA A 495 -12.68 -1.66 -15.82
CA ALA A 495 -11.39 -2.23 -15.45
C ALA A 495 -11.31 -2.60 -13.97
N TRP A 496 -12.04 -1.87 -13.10
CA TRP A 496 -12.08 -2.14 -11.66
C TRP A 496 -12.75 -3.45 -11.29
N LYS A 497 -13.75 -3.90 -12.08
CA LYS A 497 -14.37 -5.23 -11.89
C LYS A 497 -13.40 -6.37 -12.20
N LEU A 498 -12.43 -6.14 -13.09
CA LEU A 498 -11.38 -7.11 -13.45
C LEU A 498 -10.08 -6.91 -12.67
N TYR A 499 -9.96 -5.80 -11.92
CA TYR A 499 -8.75 -5.43 -11.19
C TYR A 499 -8.39 -6.47 -10.13
N GLY A 500 -9.38 -7.08 -9.47
CA GLY A 500 -9.18 -8.15 -8.49
C GLY A 500 -8.52 -9.41 -9.08
N LEU A 501 -8.79 -9.74 -10.35
CA LEU A 501 -8.18 -10.88 -11.06
C LEU A 501 -6.84 -10.51 -11.72
N GLY A 502 -6.65 -9.22 -12.02
CA GLY A 502 -5.43 -8.70 -12.64
C GLY A 502 -5.17 -9.18 -14.08
N CYS A 503 -6.15 -9.80 -14.71
CA CYS A 503 -6.07 -10.36 -16.06
C CYS A 503 -6.09 -9.28 -17.14
N VAL A 504 -5.44 -9.54 -18.28
CA VAL A 504 -5.55 -8.71 -19.49
C VAL A 504 -6.25 -9.52 -20.58
N PRO A 505 -7.50 -9.16 -20.94
CA PRO A 505 -8.15 -9.79 -22.09
C PRO A 505 -7.27 -9.68 -23.34
N SER A 506 -7.16 -10.74 -24.14
CA SER A 506 -6.23 -10.76 -25.28
C SER A 506 -6.46 -9.63 -26.29
N PHE A 507 -7.72 -9.22 -26.49
CA PHE A 507 -8.08 -8.09 -27.35
C PHE A 507 -7.68 -6.71 -26.78
N MET A 508 -7.33 -6.62 -25.49
CA MET A 508 -6.86 -5.38 -24.86
C MET A 508 -5.36 -5.14 -25.05
N HIS A 509 -4.55 -6.15 -25.38
CA HIS A 509 -3.12 -5.93 -25.66
C HIS A 509 -2.89 -4.90 -26.78
N PRO A 510 -3.62 -4.91 -27.91
CA PRO A 510 -3.54 -3.86 -28.91
C PRO A 510 -3.89 -2.46 -28.39
N VAL A 511 -4.89 -2.38 -27.51
CA VAL A 511 -5.30 -1.14 -26.87
C VAL A 511 -4.23 -0.65 -25.90
N TYR A 512 -3.49 -1.52 -25.20
CA TYR A 512 -2.44 -1.11 -24.25
C TYR A 512 -1.09 -0.84 -24.90
N LEU A 513 -0.66 -1.67 -25.85
CA LEU A 513 0.65 -1.56 -26.52
C LEU A 513 0.65 -0.53 -27.68
N GLY A 514 -0.53 -0.15 -28.17
CA GLY A 514 -0.72 0.94 -29.13
C GLY A 514 0.08 0.80 -30.42
N VAL A 515 0.55 1.94 -30.97
CA VAL A 515 1.31 1.95 -32.23
C VAL A 515 2.67 1.25 -32.09
N VAL A 516 3.31 1.32 -30.92
CA VAL A 516 4.60 0.66 -30.67
C VAL A 516 4.46 -0.85 -30.79
N GLY A 517 3.40 -1.43 -30.23
CA GLY A 517 3.11 -2.86 -30.41
C GLY A 517 2.86 -3.23 -31.87
N LEU A 518 2.08 -2.44 -32.61
CA LEU A 518 1.81 -2.70 -34.02
C LEU A 518 3.09 -2.68 -34.88
N VAL A 519 3.88 -1.60 -34.75
CA VAL A 519 5.13 -1.45 -35.51
C VAL A 519 6.14 -2.54 -35.10
N GLY A 520 6.22 -2.85 -33.80
CA GLY A 520 7.05 -3.92 -33.28
C GLY A 520 6.68 -5.30 -33.84
N LEU A 521 5.39 -5.61 -33.97
CA LEU A 521 4.89 -6.87 -34.53
C LEU A 521 5.12 -6.98 -36.05
N LEU A 522 4.99 -5.88 -36.79
CA LEU A 522 5.19 -5.87 -38.24
C LEU A 522 6.68 -5.89 -38.62
N THR A 523 7.55 -5.43 -37.74
CA THR A 523 8.98 -5.28 -38.01
C THR A 523 9.68 -6.59 -38.43
N PRO A 524 9.49 -7.71 -37.72
CA PRO A 524 10.05 -9.01 -38.10
C PRO A 524 9.67 -9.50 -39.51
N LEU A 525 8.58 -9.00 -40.12
CA LEU A 525 8.12 -9.47 -41.44
C LEU A 525 9.09 -9.16 -42.57
N TYR A 526 9.81 -8.02 -42.50
CA TYR A 526 10.78 -7.61 -43.52
C TYR A 526 12.24 -7.75 -43.07
N MET A 527 12.49 -8.20 -41.83
CA MET A 527 13.84 -8.53 -41.38
C MET A 527 14.38 -9.75 -42.14
N ARG A 528 15.68 -9.72 -42.46
CA ARG A 528 16.40 -10.86 -43.03
C ARG A 528 16.63 -11.93 -41.95
N ARG A 529 16.87 -13.19 -42.36
CA ARG A 529 17.07 -14.31 -41.40
C ARG A 529 18.18 -14.03 -40.39
N GLY A 530 19.31 -13.44 -40.82
CA GLY A 530 20.41 -13.08 -39.91
C GLY A 530 20.03 -11.98 -38.90
N GLU A 531 19.21 -11.00 -39.30
CA GLU A 531 18.75 -9.94 -38.41
C GLU A 531 17.75 -10.46 -37.36
N LEU A 532 16.87 -11.39 -37.77
CA LEU A 532 15.95 -12.08 -36.86
C LEU A 532 16.71 -12.87 -35.80
N LEU A 533 17.76 -13.60 -36.20
CA LEU A 533 18.62 -14.33 -35.27
C LEU A 533 19.33 -13.39 -34.29
N ASN A 534 19.83 -12.25 -34.76
CA ASN A 534 20.47 -11.24 -33.89
C ASN A 534 19.50 -10.56 -32.91
N THR A 535 18.19 -10.60 -33.19
CA THR A 535 17.14 -10.01 -32.34
C THR A 535 16.43 -11.08 -31.50
N TYR A 536 16.89 -12.34 -31.55
CA TYR A 536 16.22 -13.47 -30.90
C TYR A 536 16.03 -13.29 -29.39
N THR A 537 17.03 -12.76 -28.68
CA THR A 537 16.97 -12.52 -27.23
C THR A 537 15.81 -11.60 -26.83
N VAL A 538 15.52 -10.59 -27.67
CA VAL A 538 14.45 -9.61 -27.49
C VAL A 538 13.09 -10.22 -27.86
N LEU A 539 13.03 -11.00 -28.94
CA LEU A 539 11.82 -11.75 -29.32
C LEU A 539 11.45 -12.82 -28.28
N ALA A 540 12.43 -13.51 -27.71
CA ALA A 540 12.24 -14.47 -26.63
C ALA A 540 11.70 -13.78 -25.37
N LEU A 541 12.17 -12.57 -25.03
CA LEU A 541 11.61 -11.80 -23.92
C LEU A 541 10.14 -11.44 -24.15
N LEU A 542 9.78 -11.02 -25.37
CA LEU A 542 8.39 -10.73 -25.72
C LEU A 542 7.50 -11.98 -25.59
N ALA A 543 7.95 -13.11 -26.12
CA ALA A 543 7.21 -14.37 -26.04
C ALA A 543 7.06 -14.85 -24.59
N THR A 544 8.15 -14.87 -23.82
CA THR A 544 8.15 -15.33 -22.42
C THR A 544 7.29 -14.45 -21.54
N SER A 545 7.37 -13.12 -21.67
CA SER A 545 6.53 -12.19 -20.88
C SER A 545 5.05 -12.27 -21.26
N PHE A 546 4.70 -12.58 -22.52
CA PHE A 546 3.31 -12.84 -22.91
C PHE A 546 2.79 -14.17 -22.35
N LEU A 547 3.53 -15.26 -22.56
CA LEU A 547 3.14 -16.60 -22.13
C LEU A 547 3.02 -16.70 -20.60
N LEU A 548 4.00 -16.13 -19.87
CA LEU A 548 3.95 -16.09 -18.41
C LEU A 548 2.74 -15.28 -17.91
N GLY A 549 2.33 -14.24 -18.64
CA GLY A 549 1.17 -13.43 -18.28
C GLY A 549 -0.13 -14.21 -18.39
N LYS A 550 -0.29 -14.94 -19.51
CA LYS A 550 -1.43 -15.84 -19.69
C LYS A 550 -1.41 -17.00 -18.69
N LEU A 551 -0.23 -17.50 -18.33
CA LEU A 551 -0.10 -18.51 -17.27
C LEU A 551 -0.56 -17.96 -15.93
N VAL A 552 -0.11 -16.75 -15.53
CA VAL A 552 -0.56 -16.11 -14.28
C VAL A 552 -2.08 -15.94 -14.27
N THR A 553 -2.68 -15.48 -15.37
CA THR A 553 -4.14 -15.38 -15.50
C THR A 553 -4.82 -16.75 -15.38
N ALA A 554 -4.31 -17.77 -16.07
CA ALA A 554 -4.86 -19.12 -16.00
C ALA A 554 -4.78 -19.69 -14.57
N VAL A 555 -3.67 -19.50 -13.86
CA VAL A 555 -3.51 -19.96 -12.47
C VAL A 555 -4.45 -19.20 -11.53
N ASN A 556 -4.51 -17.86 -11.64
CA ASN A 556 -5.38 -17.03 -10.81
C ASN A 556 -6.88 -17.38 -10.99
N VAL A 557 -7.28 -17.77 -12.20
CA VAL A 557 -8.69 -18.07 -12.52
C VAL A 557 -9.04 -19.53 -12.27
N LEU A 558 -8.14 -20.47 -12.58
CA LEU A 558 -8.45 -21.92 -12.59
C LEU A 558 -7.90 -22.69 -11.39
N LEU A 559 -6.90 -22.17 -10.68
CA LEU A 559 -6.21 -22.90 -9.62
C LEU A 559 -6.29 -22.14 -8.29
N PHE A 560 -5.49 -21.08 -8.14
CA PHE A 560 -5.43 -20.26 -6.93
C PHE A 560 -4.84 -18.91 -7.24
N TYR A 561 -5.17 -17.91 -6.42
CA TYR A 561 -4.65 -16.57 -6.57
C TYR A 561 -3.17 -16.48 -6.15
N VAL A 562 -2.30 -16.14 -7.11
CA VAL A 562 -0.83 -16.13 -6.95
C VAL A 562 -0.32 -14.82 -6.31
N ASP A 563 -1.21 -13.88 -5.97
CA ASP A 563 -0.85 -12.52 -5.53
C ASP A 563 -0.04 -11.73 -6.58
N TYR A 564 -0.17 -12.11 -7.85
CA TYR A 564 0.48 -11.44 -8.99
C TYR A 564 -0.48 -11.29 -10.16
N TRP A 565 -0.20 -10.33 -11.05
CA TRP A 565 -1.14 -9.92 -12.09
C TRP A 565 -0.51 -9.90 -13.48
N GLU A 566 -1.25 -10.40 -14.47
CA GLU A 566 -0.84 -10.41 -15.88
C GLU A 566 -0.53 -9.01 -16.40
N HIS A 567 -1.33 -8.01 -16.02
CA HIS A 567 -1.15 -6.65 -16.54
C HIS A 567 0.22 -6.04 -16.18
N ARG A 568 0.88 -6.52 -15.12
CA ARG A 568 2.25 -6.09 -14.78
C ARG A 568 3.26 -6.56 -15.84
N LEU A 569 2.96 -7.62 -16.58
CA LEU A 569 3.86 -8.12 -17.62
C LEU A 569 3.85 -7.29 -18.90
N LEU A 570 2.87 -6.40 -19.08
CA LEU A 570 2.87 -5.42 -20.19
C LEU A 570 4.15 -4.57 -20.19
N LEU A 571 4.72 -4.30 -19.00
CA LEU A 571 5.97 -3.57 -18.84
C LEU A 571 7.13 -4.22 -19.60
N TYR A 572 7.27 -5.54 -19.46
CA TYR A 572 8.36 -6.30 -20.06
C TYR A 572 8.05 -6.75 -21.49
N GLN A 573 6.79 -6.69 -21.93
CA GLN A 573 6.41 -6.81 -23.35
C GLN A 573 6.77 -5.54 -24.12
N TYR A 574 6.59 -4.37 -23.51
CA TYR A 574 6.84 -3.09 -24.16
C TYR A 574 8.34 -2.81 -24.40
N LEU A 575 9.21 -3.22 -23.48
CA LEU A 575 10.68 -3.13 -23.61
C LEU A 575 11.20 -3.70 -24.97
N PRO A 576 10.96 -4.98 -25.31
CA PRO A 576 11.39 -5.56 -26.56
C PRO A 576 10.68 -4.96 -27.78
N LEU A 577 9.40 -4.63 -27.65
CA LEU A 577 8.63 -4.00 -28.73
C LEU A 577 9.20 -2.62 -29.11
N ALA A 578 9.60 -1.79 -28.15
CA ALA A 578 10.18 -0.47 -28.42
C ALA A 578 11.53 -0.57 -29.15
N ILE A 579 12.38 -1.54 -28.77
CA ILE A 579 13.68 -1.79 -29.45
C ILE A 579 13.45 -2.21 -30.90
N ILE A 580 12.51 -3.13 -31.13
CA ILE A 580 12.19 -3.66 -32.46
C ILE A 580 11.51 -2.57 -33.31
N ALA A 581 10.53 -1.87 -32.76
CA ALA A 581 9.75 -0.86 -33.46
C ALA A 581 10.60 0.31 -33.96
N GLY A 582 11.64 0.72 -33.21
CA GLY A 582 12.54 1.78 -33.64
C GLY A 582 13.24 1.47 -34.97
N ARG A 583 13.67 0.21 -35.16
CA ARG A 583 14.25 -0.25 -36.44
C ARG A 583 13.24 -0.22 -37.57
N GLY A 584 11.99 -0.57 -37.29
CA GLY A 584 10.98 -0.57 -38.33
C GLY A 584 10.49 0.77 -38.77
N LEU A 585 10.34 1.67 -37.81
CA LEU A 585 10.03 3.04 -38.12
C LEU A 585 11.20 3.70 -38.88
N ALA A 586 12.45 3.42 -38.51
CA ALA A 586 13.62 3.89 -39.27
C ALA A 586 13.58 3.44 -40.73
N ALA A 587 13.40 2.14 -40.96
CA ALA A 587 13.33 1.58 -42.32
C ALA A 587 12.14 2.13 -43.13
N PHE A 588 10.99 2.36 -42.49
CA PHE A 588 9.83 2.96 -43.12
C PHE A 588 10.08 4.42 -43.53
N LEU A 589 10.68 5.23 -42.65
CA LEU A 589 11.01 6.63 -42.91
C LEU A 589 12.08 6.77 -44.00
N GLU A 590 13.05 5.85 -44.06
CA GLU A 590 14.03 5.82 -45.15
C GLU A 590 13.38 5.55 -46.50
N ARG A 591 12.34 4.71 -46.57
CA ARG A 591 11.57 4.50 -47.82
C ARG A 591 10.79 5.75 -48.22
N LEU A 592 10.24 6.47 -47.25
CA LEU A 592 9.57 7.77 -47.43
C LEU A 592 10.53 8.89 -47.86
N SER A 593 11.84 8.74 -47.60
CA SER A 593 12.83 9.77 -47.88
C SER A 593 12.96 10.15 -49.35
N ARG A 594 12.44 9.38 -50.30
CA ARG A 594 12.32 9.82 -51.71
C ARG A 594 11.46 11.08 -51.89
N ARG A 595 10.63 11.42 -50.91
CA ARG A 595 9.83 12.65 -50.82
C ARG A 595 10.02 13.29 -49.45
N HIS A 596 11.21 13.86 -49.21
CA HIS A 596 11.67 14.33 -47.90
C HIS A 596 10.72 15.26 -47.13
N TRP A 597 9.82 15.99 -47.80
CA TRP A 597 8.82 16.85 -47.15
C TRP A 597 7.72 16.03 -46.42
N LEU A 598 7.50 14.76 -46.78
CA LEU A 598 6.53 13.89 -46.12
C LEU A 598 7.01 13.36 -44.76
N ILE A 599 8.31 13.39 -44.49
CA ILE A 599 8.85 12.88 -43.22
C ILE A 599 8.36 13.72 -42.03
N PRO A 600 8.49 15.06 -42.00
CA PRO A 600 7.89 15.88 -40.94
C PRO A 600 6.37 15.75 -40.88
N VAL A 601 5.69 15.65 -42.03
CA VAL A 601 4.23 15.54 -42.13
C VAL A 601 3.68 14.28 -41.47
N VAL A 602 4.44 13.18 -41.45
CA VAL A 602 4.03 11.93 -40.80
C VAL A 602 4.57 11.86 -39.37
N LEU A 603 5.83 12.23 -39.17
CA LEU A 603 6.53 12.05 -37.89
C LEU A 603 6.04 13.03 -36.82
N VAL A 604 5.83 14.30 -37.17
CA VAL A 604 5.45 15.33 -36.19
C VAL A 604 4.03 15.06 -35.65
N PRO A 605 3.00 14.79 -36.47
CA PRO A 605 1.69 14.46 -35.93
C PRO A 605 1.69 13.16 -35.12
N LEU A 606 2.42 12.13 -35.56
CA LEU A 606 2.55 10.89 -34.79
C LEU A 606 3.14 11.16 -33.41
N LEU A 607 4.30 11.83 -33.35
CA LEU A 607 4.94 12.15 -32.08
C LEU A 607 4.09 13.11 -31.23
N LEU A 608 3.39 14.07 -31.84
CA LEU A 608 2.57 15.05 -31.13
C LEU A 608 1.31 14.44 -30.53
N VAL A 609 0.58 13.60 -31.27
CA VAL A 609 -0.60 12.87 -30.77
C VAL A 609 -0.22 11.93 -29.63
N HIS A 610 0.98 11.34 -29.67
CA HIS A 610 1.48 10.50 -28.59
C HIS A 610 2.04 11.29 -27.40
N ALA A 611 2.74 12.39 -27.64
CA ALA A 611 3.19 13.27 -26.57
C ALA A 611 1.99 13.83 -25.79
N THR A 612 0.95 14.31 -26.48
CA THR A 612 -0.28 14.80 -25.83
C THR A 612 -1.00 13.73 -24.99
N SER A 613 -0.95 12.45 -25.38
CA SER A 613 -1.42 11.34 -24.52
C SER A 613 -0.60 11.21 -23.23
N SER A 614 0.67 11.60 -23.25
CA SER A 614 1.60 11.59 -22.11
C SER A 614 1.30 12.68 -21.09
N SER A 615 0.88 13.87 -21.56
CA SER A 615 0.37 14.94 -20.70
C SER A 615 -0.88 14.55 -19.93
N MET A 616 -1.76 13.74 -20.53
CA MET A 616 -2.97 13.27 -19.83
C MET A 616 -2.63 12.45 -18.58
N VAL A 617 -1.61 11.59 -18.65
CA VAL A 617 -1.15 10.78 -17.51
C VAL A 617 -0.56 11.66 -16.42
N ALA A 618 0.30 12.62 -16.81
CA ALA A 618 0.88 13.55 -15.85
C ALA A 618 -0.23 14.38 -15.18
N ARG A 619 -1.19 14.88 -15.96
CA ARG A 619 -2.35 15.63 -15.46
C ARG A 619 -3.21 14.79 -14.52
N PHE A 620 -3.42 13.51 -14.82
CA PHE A 620 -4.10 12.58 -13.92
C PHE A 620 -3.38 12.51 -12.57
N TYR A 621 -2.07 12.27 -12.55
CA TYR A 621 -1.33 12.20 -11.28
C TYR A 621 -1.25 13.55 -10.56
N MET A 622 -1.26 14.68 -11.27
CA MET A 622 -1.41 16.01 -10.64
C MET A 622 -2.77 16.13 -9.95
N LEU A 623 -3.87 15.78 -10.62
CA LEU A 623 -5.21 15.83 -10.03
C LEU A 623 -5.34 14.89 -8.83
N VAL A 624 -4.80 13.67 -8.94
CA VAL A 624 -4.77 12.68 -7.85
C VAL A 624 -3.88 13.16 -6.70
N SER A 625 -2.80 13.89 -6.98
CA SER A 625 -1.92 14.48 -5.95
C SER A 625 -2.54 15.68 -5.21
N GLU A 626 -3.66 16.18 -5.69
CA GLU A 626 -4.42 17.30 -5.13
C GLU A 626 -5.80 16.87 -4.61
N ASP A 627 -6.05 15.55 -4.52
CA ASP A 627 -7.30 14.99 -4.01
C ASP A 627 -7.42 15.12 -2.48
N SER A 628 -8.56 14.71 -1.94
CA SER A 628 -8.83 14.74 -0.49
C SER A 628 -7.90 13.87 0.35
N TYR A 629 -7.16 12.94 -0.26
CA TYR A 629 -6.20 12.08 0.42
C TYR A 629 -4.83 12.76 0.62
N ARG A 630 -4.57 13.92 0.00
CA ARG A 630 -3.37 14.71 0.27
C ARG A 630 -3.39 15.27 1.69
N LEU A 631 -2.27 15.16 2.41
CA LEU A 631 -2.08 15.84 3.69
C LEU A 631 -1.95 17.36 3.49
N SER A 632 -2.73 18.12 4.24
CA SER A 632 -2.53 19.56 4.44
C SER A 632 -1.35 19.83 5.39
N GLN A 633 -0.90 21.10 5.47
CA GLN A 633 0.16 21.49 6.40
C GLN A 633 -0.25 21.34 7.88
N THR A 634 -1.54 21.54 8.20
CA THR A 634 -2.07 21.29 9.55
C THR A 634 -2.11 19.79 9.84
N GLN A 635 -2.62 18.99 8.90
CA GLN A 635 -2.63 17.53 9.01
C GLN A 635 -1.23 16.93 9.19
N LEU A 636 -0.22 17.45 8.48
CA LEU A 636 1.17 17.01 8.65
C LEU A 636 1.66 17.20 10.10
N ARG A 637 1.40 18.36 10.71
CA ARG A 637 1.72 18.61 12.12
C ARG A 637 0.96 17.69 13.08
N GLY A 638 -0.32 17.42 12.79
CA GLY A 638 -1.14 16.50 13.57
C GLY A 638 -0.58 15.07 13.56
N VAL A 639 -0.18 14.59 12.38
CA VAL A 639 0.46 13.29 12.18
C VAL A 639 1.81 13.20 12.89
N GLU A 640 2.64 14.23 12.83
CA GLU A 640 3.94 14.27 13.53
C GLU A 640 3.79 14.22 15.05
N LEU A 641 2.76 14.89 15.59
CA LEU A 641 2.42 14.80 17.00
C LEU A 641 1.91 13.40 17.35
N LEU A 642 1.07 12.81 16.49
CA LEU A 642 0.57 11.45 16.68
C LEU A 642 1.71 10.42 16.71
N ASP A 643 2.71 10.49 15.81
CA ASP A 643 3.90 9.61 15.83
C ASP A 643 4.63 9.67 17.18
N LYS A 644 4.82 10.88 17.73
CA LYS A 644 5.48 11.07 19.03
C LYS A 644 4.70 10.41 20.17
N TRP A 645 3.37 10.54 20.17
CA TRP A 645 2.53 9.98 21.21
C TRP A 645 2.37 8.46 21.12
N LEU A 646 2.24 7.92 19.91
CA LEU A 646 2.17 6.48 19.68
C LEU A 646 3.40 5.76 20.26
N ARG A 647 4.59 6.33 20.05
CA ARG A 647 5.86 5.79 20.60
C ARG A 647 5.98 5.92 22.10
N ARG A 648 5.53 7.07 22.65
CA ARG A 648 5.61 7.34 24.08
C ARG A 648 4.72 6.40 24.90
N ASP A 649 3.51 6.13 24.40
CA ASP A 649 2.48 5.39 25.15
C ASP A 649 2.29 3.95 24.65
N SER A 650 3.08 3.50 23.68
CA SER A 650 2.90 2.21 22.97
C SER A 650 1.45 2.04 22.51
N GLY A 651 0.98 3.02 21.73
CA GLY A 651 -0.42 3.11 21.32
C GLY A 651 -0.73 2.55 19.94
N PHE A 652 -2.03 2.54 19.62
CA PHE A 652 -2.56 2.23 18.30
C PHE A 652 -3.55 3.30 17.84
N THR A 653 -3.80 3.36 16.54
CA THR A 653 -4.75 4.34 15.97
C THR A 653 -6.13 3.74 15.78
N VAL A 654 -7.15 4.52 16.10
CA VAL A 654 -8.56 4.23 15.82
C VAL A 654 -9.03 5.28 14.82
N ALA A 655 -9.40 4.86 13.62
CA ALA A 655 -9.91 5.74 12.58
C ALA A 655 -11.37 5.39 12.27
N VAL A 656 -12.21 6.42 12.18
CA VAL A 656 -13.66 6.29 11.90
C VAL A 656 -14.00 6.33 10.42
N SER A 657 -12.99 6.52 9.58
CA SER A 657 -13.12 6.54 8.14
C SER A 657 -11.85 6.02 7.49
N ARG A 658 -11.97 5.52 6.25
CA ARG A 658 -10.79 5.13 5.44
C ARG A 658 -9.87 6.32 5.17
N VAL A 659 -10.41 7.53 5.06
CA VAL A 659 -9.62 8.75 4.82
C VAL A 659 -8.74 9.06 6.03
N ALA A 660 -9.32 9.08 7.24
CA ALA A 660 -8.55 9.26 8.48
C ALA A 660 -7.52 8.15 8.68
N ALA A 661 -7.90 6.90 8.39
CA ALA A 661 -7.00 5.75 8.47
C ALA A 661 -5.77 5.94 7.57
N HIS A 662 -6.01 6.25 6.29
CA HIS A 662 -4.94 6.52 5.32
C HIS A 662 -4.04 7.68 5.78
N LYS A 663 -4.61 8.79 6.27
CA LYS A 663 -3.81 9.94 6.74
C LYS A 663 -2.95 9.57 7.96
N ALA A 664 -3.47 8.77 8.87
CA ALA A 664 -2.76 8.28 10.05
C ALA A 664 -1.59 7.31 9.71
N VAL A 665 -1.53 6.71 8.51
CA VAL A 665 -0.42 5.85 8.07
C VAL A 665 0.94 6.55 8.20
N TYR A 666 0.99 7.87 7.95
CA TYR A 666 2.22 8.65 8.08
C TYR A 666 2.69 8.83 9.53
N ALA A 667 1.86 8.52 10.53
CA ALA A 667 2.30 8.44 11.92
C ALA A 667 2.96 7.08 12.24
N ALA A 668 3.02 6.18 11.24
CA ALA A 668 3.54 4.83 11.31
C ALA A 668 3.01 4.03 12.52
N PRO A 669 1.68 3.93 12.69
CA PRO A 669 1.14 3.27 13.86
C PRO A 669 1.48 1.76 13.87
N PRO A 670 1.82 1.20 15.04
CA PRO A 670 2.04 -0.25 15.19
C PRO A 670 0.83 -1.09 14.76
N PHE A 671 -0.35 -0.57 15.06
CA PHE A 671 -1.63 -1.15 14.74
C PHE A 671 -2.65 -0.04 14.42
N GLN A 672 -3.57 -0.33 13.52
CA GLN A 672 -4.63 0.58 13.13
C GLN A 672 -5.96 -0.17 13.08
N LEU A 673 -6.93 0.31 13.85
CA LEU A 673 -8.32 -0.12 13.83
C LEU A 673 -9.11 0.87 12.98
N VAL A 674 -9.76 0.37 11.93
CA VAL A 674 -10.70 1.17 11.12
C VAL A 674 -12.11 0.73 11.48
N VAL A 675 -12.86 1.59 12.16
CA VAL A 675 -14.23 1.31 12.60
C VAL A 675 -15.20 1.78 11.51
N PRO A 676 -15.96 0.88 10.86
CA PRO A 676 -17.01 1.26 9.91
C PRO A 676 -18.06 2.14 10.58
N PHE A 677 -18.62 3.11 9.85
CA PHE A 677 -19.64 4.05 10.37
C PHE A 677 -20.79 3.31 11.05
N GLU A 678 -21.22 2.18 10.48
CA GLU A 678 -22.31 1.35 10.98
C GLU A 678 -22.03 0.77 12.39
N LEU A 679 -20.76 0.57 12.72
CA LEU A 679 -20.30 0.07 14.03
C LEU A 679 -19.90 1.20 14.99
N VAL A 680 -19.85 2.45 14.52
CA VAL A 680 -19.51 3.61 15.36
C VAL A 680 -20.64 3.93 16.36
N ASP A 681 -21.88 3.54 16.05
CA ASP A 681 -23.02 3.69 16.96
C ASP A 681 -23.31 2.45 17.80
N ASP A 682 -22.66 1.31 17.53
CA ASP A 682 -22.76 0.10 18.37
C ASP A 682 -21.83 0.22 19.60
N PRO A 683 -22.38 0.46 20.80
CA PRO A 683 -21.60 0.68 22.02
C PRO A 683 -20.73 -0.51 22.40
N LEU A 684 -21.28 -1.71 22.22
CA LEU A 684 -20.66 -2.94 22.68
C LEU A 684 -19.48 -3.28 21.79
N MET A 685 -19.69 -3.21 20.48
CA MET A 685 -18.64 -3.46 19.50
C MET A 685 -17.53 -2.42 19.63
N LEU A 686 -17.86 -1.14 19.84
CA LEU A 686 -16.86 -0.09 19.99
C LEU A 686 -15.96 -0.30 21.23
N VAL A 687 -16.56 -0.59 22.39
CA VAL A 687 -15.80 -0.85 23.64
C VAL A 687 -14.98 -2.14 23.52
N ARG A 688 -15.53 -3.17 22.91
CA ARG A 688 -14.85 -4.45 22.68
C ARG A 688 -13.63 -4.28 21.78
N LEU A 689 -13.81 -3.71 20.58
CA LEU A 689 -12.74 -3.53 19.59
C LEU A 689 -11.60 -2.64 20.10
N ILE A 690 -11.94 -1.60 20.87
CA ILE A 690 -10.93 -0.69 21.44
C ILE A 690 -10.24 -1.33 22.65
N GLY A 691 -11.00 -2.03 23.51
CA GLY A 691 -10.51 -2.58 24.77
C GLY A 691 -9.68 -3.86 24.63
N GLU A 692 -10.01 -4.74 23.68
CA GLU A 692 -9.32 -6.01 23.47
C GLU A 692 -7.85 -5.86 23.07
N ALA A 693 -7.47 -4.73 22.46
CA ALA A 693 -6.09 -4.47 22.06
C ALA A 693 -5.13 -4.40 23.25
N GLY A 694 -5.61 -4.01 24.45
CA GLY A 694 -4.78 -3.81 25.64
C GLY A 694 -3.71 -2.71 25.51
N LEU A 695 -3.76 -1.92 24.42
CA LEU A 695 -2.85 -0.82 24.12
C LEU A 695 -3.59 0.53 24.23
N ARG A 696 -2.85 1.64 24.30
CA ARG A 696 -3.45 2.98 24.38
C ARG A 696 -4.10 3.35 23.02
N PRO A 697 -5.41 3.63 22.94
CA PRO A 697 -6.05 4.01 21.68
C PRO A 697 -5.90 5.52 21.40
N PHE A 698 -5.65 5.86 20.14
CA PHE A 698 -5.61 7.23 19.64
C PHE A 698 -6.65 7.39 18.53
N LEU A 699 -7.74 8.11 18.83
CA LEU A 699 -8.79 8.36 17.86
C LEU A 699 -8.36 9.47 16.89
N VAL A 700 -8.46 9.19 15.60
CA VAL A 700 -8.12 10.11 14.52
C VAL A 700 -9.36 10.43 13.71
N LEU A 701 -9.69 11.72 13.63
CA LEU A 701 -10.75 12.28 12.79
C LEU A 701 -10.10 13.19 11.73
N ALA A 702 -10.54 13.10 10.48
CA ALA A 702 -10.05 13.96 9.41
C ALA A 702 -11.16 14.45 8.46
N ASP A 703 -11.00 15.65 7.93
CA ASP A 703 -11.90 16.28 6.96
C ASP A 703 -13.38 16.23 7.39
N ARG A 704 -14.22 15.47 6.66
CA ARG A 704 -15.67 15.37 6.93
C ARG A 704 -16.00 14.65 8.24
N ASP A 705 -15.05 13.90 8.79
CA ASP A 705 -15.26 13.18 10.05
C ASP A 705 -15.53 14.16 11.20
N LEU A 706 -14.91 15.35 11.19
CA LEU A 706 -15.13 16.35 12.23
C LEU A 706 -16.58 16.83 12.26
N ASP A 707 -17.19 17.02 11.10
CA ASP A 707 -18.58 17.47 11.00
C ASP A 707 -19.57 16.35 11.33
N ASN A 708 -19.29 15.13 10.86
CA ASN A 708 -20.22 14.00 10.98
C ASN A 708 -20.24 13.41 12.39
N TYR A 709 -19.08 13.26 13.04
CA TYR A 709 -18.99 12.47 14.29
C TYR A 709 -19.00 13.31 15.57
N LEU A 710 -18.73 14.62 15.49
CA LEU A 710 -18.76 15.50 16.67
C LEU A 710 -20.14 16.16 16.90
N LYS A 711 -21.00 16.21 15.88
CA LYS A 711 -22.31 16.89 15.95
C LYS A 711 -23.47 15.97 16.36
N GLU A 712 -23.33 14.66 16.19
CA GLU A 712 -24.35 13.67 16.51
C GLU A 712 -24.14 13.05 17.92
N GLU A 713 -25.22 12.62 18.60
CA GLU A 713 -25.15 11.94 19.91
C GLU A 713 -24.71 10.45 19.79
N LEU A 714 -23.74 10.17 18.89
CA LEU A 714 -23.18 8.84 18.64
C LEU A 714 -22.31 8.34 19.80
N ALA A 715 -22.09 7.02 19.86
CA ALA A 715 -21.26 6.41 20.90
C ALA A 715 -19.83 6.97 20.95
N ILE A 716 -19.24 7.23 19.78
CA ILE A 716 -17.91 7.81 19.67
C ILE A 716 -17.82 9.26 20.15
N SER A 717 -18.90 10.04 20.01
CA SER A 717 -18.90 11.44 20.46
C SER A 717 -18.89 11.51 21.98
N LYS A 718 -19.51 10.54 22.66
CA LYS A 718 -19.38 10.37 24.12
C LYS A 718 -17.95 10.01 24.52
N LEU A 719 -17.32 9.05 23.82
CA LEU A 719 -15.91 8.71 24.06
C LEU A 719 -14.95 9.91 23.87
N VAL A 720 -15.18 10.73 22.85
CA VAL A 720 -14.42 11.97 22.62
C VAL A 720 -14.53 12.92 23.80
N ARG A 721 -15.72 13.09 24.41
CA ARG A 721 -15.91 13.97 25.59
C ARG A 721 -15.14 13.50 26.83
N GLU A 722 -14.94 12.18 26.95
CA GLU A 722 -14.16 11.56 28.03
C GLU A 722 -12.65 11.51 27.73
N SER A 723 -12.23 11.95 26.54
CA SER A 723 -10.85 11.87 26.06
C SER A 723 -10.06 13.18 26.22
N THR A 724 -8.74 13.11 26.04
CA THR A 724 -7.87 14.29 26.01
C THR A 724 -7.51 14.65 24.57
N PRO A 725 -7.83 15.86 24.08
CA PRO A 725 -7.36 16.29 22.76
C PRO A 725 -5.84 16.44 22.77
N ILE A 726 -5.18 15.85 21.78
CA ILE A 726 -3.73 15.97 21.54
C ILE A 726 -3.45 17.02 20.46
N TYR A 727 -4.33 17.07 19.46
CA TYR A 727 -4.22 17.97 18.33
C TYR A 727 -5.61 18.28 17.80
N GLU A 728 -5.88 19.56 17.52
CA GLU A 728 -7.11 20.01 16.91
C GLU A 728 -6.81 21.11 15.88
N SER A 729 -7.30 20.91 14.66
CA SER A 729 -7.32 21.88 13.58
C SER A 729 -8.68 21.86 12.89
N SER A 730 -8.88 22.73 11.90
CA SER A 730 -10.11 22.75 11.10
C SER A 730 -10.34 21.50 10.26
N ASP A 731 -9.32 20.67 10.06
CA ASP A 731 -9.31 19.56 9.11
C ASP A 731 -8.77 18.24 9.69
N MET A 732 -8.35 18.21 10.96
CA MET A 732 -7.93 17.02 11.67
C MET A 732 -8.05 17.19 13.18
N ALA A 733 -8.49 16.14 13.86
CA ALA A 733 -8.46 16.08 15.32
C ALA A 733 -7.92 14.71 15.77
N VAL A 734 -7.10 14.74 16.81
CA VAL A 734 -6.51 13.54 17.41
C VAL A 734 -6.79 13.55 18.90
N PHE A 735 -7.42 12.49 19.39
CA PHE A 735 -7.80 12.33 20.78
C PHE A 735 -7.10 11.13 21.42
N ARG A 736 -6.56 11.33 22.61
CA ARG A 736 -6.04 10.26 23.46
C ARG A 736 -7.21 9.60 24.18
N LEU A 737 -7.57 8.39 23.77
CA LEU A 737 -8.63 7.65 24.44
C LEU A 737 -8.10 6.98 25.72
N PRO A 738 -8.96 6.85 26.75
CA PRO A 738 -8.66 5.99 27.89
C PRO A 738 -8.57 4.52 27.45
N ILE A 739 -7.82 3.71 28.21
CA ILE A 739 -7.83 2.25 28.00
C ILE A 739 -9.18 1.75 28.52
N LEU A 740 -9.90 1.01 27.69
CA LEU A 740 -11.20 0.45 28.02
C LEU A 740 -11.04 -1.03 28.41
N THR A 741 -11.70 -1.45 29.47
CA THR A 741 -11.85 -2.88 29.76
C THR A 741 -12.93 -3.49 28.86
N PRO A 742 -12.62 -4.51 28.06
CA PRO A 742 -13.61 -5.17 27.22
C PRO A 742 -14.56 -6.04 28.07
N PRO A 743 -15.75 -6.39 27.55
CA PRO A 743 -16.60 -7.38 28.17
C PRO A 743 -15.89 -8.75 28.23
N SER A 744 -16.16 -9.52 29.28
CA SER A 744 -15.52 -10.80 29.58
C SER A 744 -16.58 -11.89 29.83
N PRO A 745 -16.52 -13.03 29.14
CA PRO A 745 -17.51 -14.10 29.29
C PRO A 745 -17.48 -14.77 30.67
N VAL A 746 -16.36 -14.66 31.40
CA VAL A 746 -16.17 -15.26 32.74
C VAL A 746 -16.52 -14.31 33.89
N SER A 747 -17.16 -13.17 33.62
CA SER A 747 -17.55 -12.24 34.66
C SER A 747 -18.79 -12.71 35.42
N ASP A 748 -18.75 -12.67 36.77
CA ASP A 748 -19.93 -12.86 37.63
C ASP A 748 -20.87 -11.64 37.66
N THR A 749 -20.54 -10.60 36.88
CA THR A 749 -21.32 -9.36 36.75
C THR A 749 -21.82 -9.21 35.32
N ALA A 750 -23.13 -9.15 35.14
CA ALA A 750 -23.76 -9.00 33.82
C ALA A 750 -24.49 -7.66 33.69
N ILE A 751 -24.30 -6.99 32.55
CA ILE A 751 -25.07 -5.81 32.14
C ILE A 751 -26.21 -6.28 31.26
N ILE A 752 -27.41 -5.76 31.52
CA ILE A 752 -28.57 -6.01 30.67
C ILE A 752 -28.52 -5.13 29.44
N ALA A 753 -28.53 -5.75 28.26
CA ALA A 753 -28.70 -5.08 26.98
C ALA A 753 -30.15 -4.63 26.81
N SER A 754 -30.38 -3.33 26.74
CA SER A 754 -31.70 -2.71 26.55
C SER A 754 -31.54 -1.36 25.85
N GLY A 755 -31.82 -1.30 24.54
CA GLY A 755 -31.57 -0.08 23.73
C GLY A 755 -30.08 0.29 23.64
N SER A 756 -29.72 1.19 22.72
CA SER A 756 -28.30 1.55 22.49
C SER A 756 -27.77 2.61 23.46
N ARG A 757 -28.59 3.59 23.86
CA ARG A 757 -28.10 4.82 24.51
C ARG A 757 -27.71 4.63 25.98
N GLU A 758 -28.55 3.97 26.77
CA GLU A 758 -28.36 3.76 28.21
C GLU A 758 -27.29 2.69 28.48
N VAL A 759 -27.30 1.63 27.68
CA VAL A 759 -26.31 0.55 27.74
C VAL A 759 -24.90 1.10 27.53
N LEU A 760 -24.71 2.03 26.59
CA LEU A 760 -23.43 2.70 26.37
C LEU A 760 -22.90 3.42 27.62
N GLU A 761 -23.77 4.12 28.36
CA GLU A 761 -23.33 4.91 29.53
C GLU A 761 -22.83 4.00 30.65
N LEU A 762 -23.54 2.90 30.89
CA LEU A 762 -23.11 1.90 31.87
C LEU A 762 -21.85 1.14 31.40
N LEU A 763 -21.77 0.79 30.12
CA LEU A 763 -20.61 0.14 29.52
C LEU A 763 -19.36 0.99 29.68
N LEU A 764 -19.42 2.26 29.25
CA LEU A 764 -18.28 3.18 29.38
C LEU A 764 -17.92 3.40 30.84
N LEU A 765 -18.91 3.53 31.73
CA LEU A 765 -18.66 3.69 33.16
C LEU A 765 -17.83 2.52 33.72
N LEU A 766 -18.19 1.29 33.39
CA LEU A 766 -17.48 0.09 33.86
C LEU A 766 -16.13 -0.08 33.18
N ALA A 767 -16.09 0.09 31.85
CA ALA A 767 -14.89 -0.05 31.04
C ALA A 767 -13.79 0.94 31.43
N LEU A 768 -14.16 2.21 31.70
CA LEU A 768 -13.23 3.25 32.14
C LEU A 768 -12.67 3.02 33.55
N ASN A 769 -13.37 2.21 34.36
CA ASN A 769 -13.02 1.97 35.75
C ASN A 769 -12.35 0.61 35.99
N GLY A 770 -11.98 -0.10 34.92
CA GLY A 770 -11.28 -1.37 35.06
C GLY A 770 -12.13 -2.46 35.68
N ARG A 771 -13.46 -2.45 35.49
CA ARG A 771 -14.37 -3.43 36.10
C ARG A 771 -14.56 -4.64 35.19
N ASN A 772 -14.67 -5.83 35.79
CA ASN A 772 -15.02 -7.04 35.05
C ASN A 772 -16.54 -7.11 34.85
N TYR A 773 -16.99 -7.28 33.61
CA TYR A 773 -18.43 -7.34 33.27
C TYR A 773 -18.65 -8.16 32.00
N THR A 774 -19.86 -8.68 31.82
CA THR A 774 -20.36 -9.22 30.55
C THR A 774 -21.64 -8.50 30.13
N VAL A 775 -22.15 -8.76 28.94
CA VAL A 775 -23.42 -8.20 28.44
C VAL A 775 -24.36 -9.35 28.06
N VAL A 776 -25.59 -9.30 28.56
CA VAL A 776 -26.62 -10.34 28.35
C VAL A 776 -27.98 -9.70 28.04
N GLY A 777 -28.84 -10.42 27.33
CA GLY A 777 -30.24 -10.05 27.16
C GLY A 777 -31.07 -10.32 28.42
N VAL A 778 -32.16 -9.56 28.62
CA VAL A 778 -33.11 -9.80 29.73
C VAL A 778 -33.70 -11.22 29.71
N GLU A 779 -33.86 -11.76 28.49
CA GLU A 779 -34.46 -13.07 28.24
C GLU A 779 -33.45 -14.22 28.26
N ASP A 780 -32.15 -13.94 28.48
CA ASP A 780 -31.14 -15.01 28.52
C ASP A 780 -31.41 -15.95 29.70
N SER A 781 -31.50 -17.25 29.42
CA SER A 781 -31.80 -18.27 30.43
C SER A 781 -30.74 -18.36 31.54
N GLY A 782 -29.51 -17.90 31.26
CA GLY A 782 -28.40 -17.84 32.20
C GLY A 782 -28.39 -16.60 33.10
N ILE A 783 -29.29 -15.61 32.93
CA ILE A 783 -29.19 -14.34 33.65
C ILE A 783 -29.25 -14.49 35.18
N ALA A 784 -29.95 -15.52 35.67
CA ALA A 784 -30.08 -15.80 37.11
C ALA A 784 -28.82 -16.41 37.75
N SER A 785 -27.83 -16.86 36.95
CA SER A 785 -26.57 -17.38 37.50
C SER A 785 -25.57 -16.29 37.87
N TYR A 786 -25.80 -15.04 37.46
CA TYR A 786 -24.90 -13.93 37.78
C TYR A 786 -25.14 -13.40 39.19
N ARG A 787 -24.04 -13.14 39.91
CA ARG A 787 -24.06 -12.58 41.26
C ARG A 787 -24.52 -11.13 41.26
N ASN A 788 -24.03 -10.34 40.30
CA ASN A 788 -24.39 -8.94 40.13
C ASN A 788 -25.05 -8.75 38.76
N ILE A 789 -26.26 -8.17 38.74
CA ILE A 789 -27.00 -7.86 37.52
C ILE A 789 -27.16 -6.35 37.46
N LEU A 790 -26.56 -5.71 36.46
CA LEU A 790 -26.56 -4.26 36.29
C LEU A 790 -27.54 -3.88 35.20
N VAL A 791 -28.53 -3.06 35.55
CA VAL A 791 -29.59 -2.61 34.66
C VAL A 791 -29.31 -1.15 34.30
N PRO A 792 -29.11 -0.78 33.03
CA PRO A 792 -28.75 0.59 32.66
C PRO A 792 -29.94 1.56 32.66
N TYR A 793 -31.12 1.14 33.11
CA TYR A 793 -32.32 1.95 33.04
C TYR A 793 -33.30 1.62 34.17
N ASP A 794 -34.28 2.50 34.38
CA ASP A 794 -35.46 2.23 35.20
C ASP A 794 -36.54 1.59 34.30
N PRO A 795 -36.80 0.27 34.42
CA PRO A 795 -37.75 -0.43 33.58
C PRO A 795 -39.20 -0.06 33.91
N PRO A 796 -40.12 -0.04 32.93
CA PRO A 796 -41.53 0.20 33.19
C PRO A 796 -42.20 -0.94 33.99
N SER A 797 -41.71 -2.18 33.83
CA SER A 797 -42.14 -3.35 34.60
C SER A 797 -41.02 -3.80 35.55
N THR A 798 -41.35 -3.96 36.83
CA THR A 798 -40.38 -4.31 37.89
C THR A 798 -40.33 -5.81 38.20
N THR A 799 -41.35 -6.58 37.79
CA THR A 799 -41.57 -7.98 38.22
C THR A 799 -40.37 -8.88 37.94
N ARG A 800 -39.87 -8.91 36.71
CA ARG A 800 -38.73 -9.76 36.32
C ARG A 800 -37.46 -9.49 37.14
N TYR A 801 -37.20 -8.23 37.46
CA TYR A 801 -36.03 -7.82 38.22
C TYR A 801 -36.17 -8.15 39.71
N LEU A 802 -37.39 -8.07 40.25
CA LEU A 802 -37.70 -8.52 41.61
C LEU A 802 -37.56 -10.05 41.73
N GLU A 803 -37.96 -10.81 40.72
CA GLU A 803 -37.74 -12.27 40.65
C GLU A 803 -36.24 -12.62 40.66
N LEU A 804 -35.44 -11.92 39.85
CA LEU A 804 -33.98 -12.12 39.81
C LEU A 804 -33.32 -11.74 41.14
N ALA A 805 -33.80 -10.72 41.84
CA ALA A 805 -33.30 -10.42 43.18
C ALA A 805 -33.70 -11.51 44.19
N ALA A 806 -34.91 -12.06 44.08
CA ALA A 806 -35.39 -13.10 44.99
C ALA A 806 -34.56 -14.39 44.92
N THR A 807 -33.93 -14.71 43.77
CA THR A 807 -33.03 -15.85 43.61
C THR A 807 -31.68 -15.69 44.31
N GLY A 808 -31.39 -14.50 44.87
CA GLY A 808 -30.15 -14.21 45.60
C GLY A 808 -29.18 -13.28 44.86
N SER A 809 -29.49 -12.87 43.63
CA SER A 809 -28.67 -11.93 42.88
C SER A 809 -28.80 -10.51 43.43
N ARG A 810 -27.75 -9.72 43.26
CA ARG A 810 -27.76 -8.28 43.51
C ARG A 810 -28.09 -7.54 42.23
N VAL A 811 -29.28 -6.94 42.15
CA VAL A 811 -29.71 -6.18 40.97
C VAL A 811 -29.50 -4.69 41.22
N VAL A 812 -28.62 -4.06 40.43
CA VAL A 812 -28.29 -2.64 40.54
C VAL A 812 -28.85 -1.90 39.33
N LEU A 813 -29.81 -1.01 39.56
CA LEU A 813 -30.45 -0.21 38.52
C LEU A 813 -29.82 1.18 38.46
N PHE A 814 -29.15 1.47 37.36
CA PHE A 814 -28.68 2.81 37.02
C PHE A 814 -29.78 3.51 36.23
N ASN A 815 -30.42 4.50 36.85
CA ASN A 815 -31.43 5.29 36.18
C ASN A 815 -30.76 6.27 35.19
N PHE A 816 -30.49 5.84 33.96
CA PHE A 816 -30.02 6.72 32.88
C PHE A 816 -31.16 7.27 32.00
N ASN A 817 -32.35 6.64 32.00
CA ASN A 817 -33.49 6.99 31.13
C ASN A 817 -34.58 7.84 31.80
N GLY A 818 -34.43 8.18 33.09
CA GLY A 818 -35.43 8.91 33.85
C GLY A 818 -36.34 8.03 34.70
N TYR A 819 -37.37 8.63 35.28
CA TYR A 819 -38.13 8.02 36.38
C TYR A 819 -39.27 7.11 35.89
N SER A 820 -39.19 5.80 36.17
CA SER A 820 -40.14 4.78 35.66
C SER A 820 -40.65 3.84 36.78
N GLY A 821 -40.73 2.53 36.53
CA GLY A 821 -41.40 1.55 37.39
C GLY A 821 -40.79 1.44 38.78
N PHE A 822 -39.46 1.31 38.89
CA PHE A 822 -38.81 1.26 40.21
C PHE A 822 -38.83 2.61 40.91
N CYS A 823 -38.71 3.74 40.20
CA CYS A 823 -38.88 5.05 40.83
C CYS A 823 -40.26 5.18 41.48
N LYS A 824 -41.34 4.78 40.80
CA LYS A 824 -42.72 4.82 41.32
C LYS A 824 -42.94 3.86 42.49
N LEU A 825 -42.26 2.70 42.46
CA LEU A 825 -42.33 1.71 43.54
C LEU A 825 -41.64 2.23 44.82
N LEU A 826 -40.47 2.86 44.67
CA LEU A 826 -39.59 3.21 45.79
C LEU A 826 -39.82 4.64 46.31
N PHE A 827 -40.33 5.56 45.48
CA PHE A 827 -40.38 6.99 45.78
C PHE A 827 -41.68 7.68 45.35
N THR A 828 -42.03 8.75 46.07
CA THR A 828 -43.04 9.74 45.64
C THR A 828 -42.35 10.95 45.02
N GLN A 829 -42.77 11.32 43.79
CA GLN A 829 -42.22 12.48 43.09
C GLN A 829 -42.90 13.79 43.57
N ALA A 830 -42.11 14.75 44.04
CA ALA A 830 -42.59 15.97 44.70
C ALA A 830 -42.16 17.26 43.98
N GLY A 831 -42.11 17.23 42.63
CA GLY A 831 -41.81 18.38 41.78
C GLY A 831 -40.32 18.60 41.51
N VAL A 832 -39.95 19.79 41.01
CA VAL A 832 -38.57 20.16 40.65
C VAL A 832 -37.84 20.76 41.86
N ALA A 833 -36.59 20.39 42.04
CA ALA A 833 -35.69 20.93 43.04
C ALA A 833 -34.28 21.16 42.47
N TYR A 834 -33.39 21.69 43.30
CA TYR A 834 -31.97 21.87 42.99
C TYR A 834 -31.13 21.06 43.98
N ALA A 835 -29.89 20.73 43.61
CA ALA A 835 -28.90 20.20 44.54
C ALA A 835 -27.55 20.90 44.35
N ASP A 836 -26.87 21.16 45.47
CA ASP A 836 -25.52 21.74 45.54
C ASP A 836 -24.48 20.74 46.09
N SER A 837 -24.92 19.59 46.63
CA SER A 837 -24.03 18.59 47.20
C SER A 837 -24.66 17.19 47.22
N ILE A 838 -23.80 16.17 47.30
CA ILE A 838 -24.15 14.76 47.51
C ILE A 838 -23.51 14.30 48.82
N ARG A 839 -24.21 13.48 49.62
CA ARG A 839 -23.69 12.98 50.90
C ARG A 839 -23.95 11.49 51.12
N ARG A 840 -22.98 10.83 51.75
CA ARG A 840 -23.06 9.47 52.32
C ARG A 840 -22.41 9.52 53.71
N GLY A 841 -23.21 9.46 54.78
CA GLY A 841 -22.67 9.61 56.14
C GLY A 841 -21.95 10.95 56.33
N LYS A 842 -20.65 10.92 56.66
CA LYS A 842 -19.81 12.13 56.83
C LYS A 842 -19.18 12.62 55.52
N ASP A 843 -19.22 11.83 54.46
CA ASP A 843 -18.62 12.19 53.17
C ASP A 843 -19.54 13.14 52.41
N ARG A 844 -18.97 14.25 51.93
CA ARG A 844 -19.66 15.30 51.17
C ARG A 844 -18.92 15.56 49.85
N LEU A 845 -19.66 15.55 48.75
CA LEU A 845 -19.19 16.00 47.44
C LEU A 845 -20.00 17.23 47.01
N ASP A 846 -19.32 18.34 46.77
CA ASP A 846 -19.97 19.56 46.27
C ASP A 846 -20.18 19.49 44.75
N LEU A 847 -21.35 19.96 44.29
CA LEU A 847 -21.75 20.03 42.90
C LEU A 847 -21.65 21.47 42.41
N SER A 848 -20.68 21.75 41.54
CA SER A 848 -20.48 23.07 40.93
C SER A 848 -20.38 22.93 39.41
N PRO A 849 -21.40 23.37 38.63
CA PRO A 849 -22.59 24.13 39.04
C PRO A 849 -23.65 23.29 39.78
N ARG A 850 -24.59 23.98 40.47
CA ARG A 850 -25.80 23.37 41.04
C ARG A 850 -26.61 22.67 39.95
N ILE A 851 -27.19 21.51 40.27
CA ILE A 851 -27.95 20.70 39.30
C ILE A 851 -29.45 20.81 39.54
N ARG A 852 -30.25 20.77 38.49
CA ARG A 852 -31.71 20.67 38.56
C ARG A 852 -32.13 19.20 38.58
N LEU A 853 -33.02 18.82 39.49
CA LEU A 853 -33.47 17.43 39.62
C LEU A 853 -34.92 17.32 40.09
N THR A 854 -35.51 16.12 39.99
CA THR A 854 -36.85 15.86 40.54
C THR A 854 -36.73 15.49 42.02
N ARG A 855 -37.47 16.18 42.88
CA ARG A 855 -37.53 15.87 44.30
C ARG A 855 -38.19 14.51 44.49
N LEU A 856 -37.49 13.61 45.19
CA LEU A 856 -37.94 12.24 45.43
C LEU A 856 -37.97 12.00 46.94
N LEU A 857 -39.12 11.53 47.43
CA LEU A 857 -39.32 11.17 48.84
C LEU A 857 -39.44 9.66 48.94
N ALA A 858 -38.65 9.01 49.81
CA ALA A 858 -38.74 7.57 50.05
C ALA A 858 -40.14 7.18 50.51
N ASN A 859 -40.73 6.16 49.90
CA ASN A 859 -42.02 5.65 50.29
C ASN A 859 -41.87 4.84 51.60
N GLY A 860 -42.34 5.38 52.72
CA GLY A 860 -42.11 4.82 54.06
C GLY A 860 -42.65 3.39 54.27
N GLU A 861 -43.61 2.96 53.46
CA GLU A 861 -44.22 1.62 53.52
C GLU A 861 -43.41 0.54 52.79
N SER A 862 -42.40 0.93 52.00
CA SER A 862 -41.72 0.04 51.06
C SER A 862 -40.48 -0.68 51.62
N GLY A 863 -40.08 -0.43 52.87
CA GLY A 863 -38.89 -1.05 53.48
C GLY A 863 -37.55 -0.57 52.87
N VAL A 864 -37.56 0.54 52.13
CA VAL A 864 -36.40 1.07 51.40
C VAL A 864 -35.41 1.79 52.33
N ARG A 865 -34.13 1.41 52.22
CA ARG A 865 -33.01 2.04 52.93
C ARG A 865 -32.26 3.00 52.01
N VAL A 866 -32.24 4.29 52.35
CA VAL A 866 -31.47 5.30 51.60
C VAL A 866 -30.02 5.32 52.09
N VAL A 867 -29.06 5.13 51.18
CA VAL A 867 -27.62 5.03 51.46
C VAL A 867 -26.91 6.36 51.21
N ALA A 868 -27.28 7.07 50.14
CA ALA A 868 -26.71 8.36 49.78
C ALA A 868 -27.77 9.25 49.16
N SER A 869 -27.62 10.58 49.29
CA SER A 869 -28.63 11.54 48.85
C SER A 869 -28.06 12.85 48.32
N TYR A 870 -28.85 13.51 47.47
CA TYR A 870 -28.68 14.88 47.03
C TYR A 870 -29.20 15.87 48.08
N TYR A 871 -28.46 16.96 48.29
CA TYR A 871 -28.76 18.03 49.23
C TYR A 871 -28.76 19.40 48.54
N TYR A 872 -29.56 20.31 49.08
CA TYR A 872 -29.54 21.73 48.76
C TYR A 872 -29.60 22.54 50.03
N ARG A 873 -28.59 23.38 50.28
CA ARG A 873 -28.50 24.18 51.52
C ARG A 873 -28.79 23.33 52.77
N GLU A 874 -28.08 22.21 52.90
CA GLU A 874 -28.22 21.26 54.01
C GLU A 874 -29.55 20.49 54.08
N SER A 875 -30.51 20.74 53.19
CA SER A 875 -31.79 20.02 53.14
C SER A 875 -31.74 18.84 52.19
N LEU A 876 -32.26 17.69 52.63
CA LEU A 876 -32.41 16.49 51.79
C LEU A 876 -33.39 16.75 50.64
N VAL A 877 -32.98 16.44 49.41
CA VAL A 877 -33.78 16.70 48.21
C VAL A 877 -34.25 15.42 47.54
N ALA A 878 -33.33 14.51 47.24
CA ALA A 878 -33.63 13.24 46.58
C ALA A 878 -32.59 12.19 46.99
N PRO A 879 -32.95 10.90 47.09
CA PRO A 879 -31.97 9.84 47.24
C PRO A 879 -31.18 9.68 45.94
N LEU A 880 -29.87 9.46 46.10
CA LEU A 880 -28.94 9.06 45.05
C LEU A 880 -28.84 7.53 45.00
N VAL A 881 -28.72 6.88 46.16
CA VAL A 881 -28.69 5.42 46.26
C VAL A 881 -29.72 4.97 47.28
N ALA A 882 -30.57 4.04 46.89
CA ALA A 882 -31.52 3.38 47.77
C ALA A 882 -31.47 1.87 47.59
N GLU A 883 -31.70 1.14 48.66
CA GLU A 883 -31.64 -0.31 48.71
C GLU A 883 -32.96 -0.91 49.20
N LEU A 884 -33.36 -2.03 48.62
CA LEU A 884 -34.51 -2.82 49.02
C LEU A 884 -34.11 -4.29 49.07
N ASP A 885 -34.22 -4.92 50.23
CA ASP A 885 -33.98 -6.37 50.38
C ASP A 885 -35.19 -7.14 49.80
N VAL A 886 -34.92 -8.12 48.93
CA VAL A 886 -35.96 -8.91 48.24
C VAL A 886 -35.57 -10.38 48.29
N GLY A 887 -36.28 -11.17 49.09
CA GLY A 887 -35.97 -12.59 49.29
C GLY A 887 -34.57 -12.79 49.87
N ARG A 888 -33.69 -13.50 49.15
CA ARG A 888 -32.27 -13.71 49.51
C ARG A 888 -31.31 -12.69 48.90
N GLY A 889 -31.78 -11.82 48.01
CA GLY A 889 -30.97 -10.83 47.32
C GLY A 889 -31.41 -9.39 47.64
N ARG A 890 -31.01 -8.45 46.78
CA ARG A 890 -31.24 -7.02 47.00
C ARG A 890 -31.36 -6.26 45.68
N ILE A 891 -32.27 -5.29 45.67
CA ILE A 891 -32.36 -4.23 44.66
C ILE A 891 -31.59 -3.00 45.14
N ILE A 892 -30.74 -2.44 44.29
CA ILE A 892 -30.07 -1.15 44.53
C ILE A 892 -30.46 -0.19 43.41
N TYR A 893 -31.18 0.86 43.75
CA TYR A 893 -31.57 1.92 42.83
C TYR A 893 -30.57 3.09 42.90
N VAL A 894 -29.98 3.44 41.75
CA VAL A 894 -28.96 4.47 41.60
C VAL A 894 -29.50 5.59 40.70
N ASN A 895 -29.87 6.71 41.31
CA ASN A 895 -30.50 7.85 40.66
C ASN A 895 -29.46 8.77 39.99
N VAL A 896 -28.81 8.31 38.92
CA VAL A 896 -27.78 9.06 38.17
C VAL A 896 -28.34 10.00 37.10
N TYR A 897 -29.62 9.87 36.75
CA TYR A 897 -30.30 10.67 35.72
C TYR A 897 -30.02 12.18 35.84
N PRO A 898 -30.09 12.82 37.03
CA PRO A 898 -29.81 14.25 37.15
C PRO A 898 -28.39 14.65 36.75
N LEU A 899 -27.40 13.78 36.97
CA LEU A 899 -26.00 14.05 36.63
C LEU A 899 -25.79 13.93 35.12
N VAL A 900 -26.40 12.92 34.50
CA VAL A 900 -26.32 12.72 33.05
C VAL A 900 -27.09 13.81 32.29
N SER A 901 -28.28 14.19 32.75
CA SER A 901 -29.07 15.25 32.13
C SER A 901 -28.36 16.62 32.14
N GLU A 902 -27.53 16.87 33.14
CA GLU A 902 -26.71 18.08 33.29
C GLU A 902 -25.31 17.92 32.65
N LYS A 903 -25.08 16.84 31.87
CA LYS A 903 -23.86 16.58 31.10
C LYS A 903 -22.58 16.49 31.94
N PHE A 904 -22.66 15.95 33.16
CA PHE A 904 -21.47 15.59 33.92
C PHE A 904 -20.67 14.51 33.18
N LYS A 905 -19.33 14.58 33.25
CA LYS A 905 -18.44 13.56 32.67
C LYS A 905 -18.66 12.21 33.36
N LEU A 906 -18.70 11.13 32.58
CA LEU A 906 -18.90 9.77 33.09
C LEU A 906 -17.79 9.35 34.06
N VAL A 907 -16.55 9.79 33.84
CA VAL A 907 -15.45 9.54 34.78
C VAL A 907 -15.73 10.12 36.17
N VAL A 908 -16.38 11.29 36.25
CA VAL A 908 -16.75 11.92 37.54
C VAL A 908 -17.88 11.16 38.21
N ILE A 909 -18.89 10.76 37.44
CA ILE A 909 -20.01 9.95 37.92
C ILE A 909 -19.50 8.60 38.44
N ALA A 910 -18.52 8.01 37.77
CA ALA A 910 -17.92 6.74 38.17
C ALA A 910 -17.10 6.84 39.46
N ASP A 911 -16.27 7.88 39.61
CA ASP A 911 -15.53 8.13 40.86
C ASP A 911 -16.49 8.32 42.04
N LEU A 912 -17.60 9.04 41.82
CA LEU A 912 -18.69 9.18 42.78
C LEU A 912 -19.30 7.83 43.17
N ILE A 913 -19.66 6.99 42.19
CA ILE A 913 -20.24 5.66 42.41
C ILE A 913 -19.27 4.75 43.17
N LYS A 914 -17.96 4.84 42.87
CA LYS A 914 -16.89 4.12 43.57
C LYS A 914 -16.80 4.54 45.04
N ARG A 915 -16.78 5.85 45.33
CA ARG A 915 -16.75 6.39 46.71
C ARG A 915 -17.99 6.00 47.51
N ILE A 916 -19.14 5.90 46.86
CA ILE A 916 -20.41 5.52 47.49
C ILE A 916 -20.57 4.00 47.64
N GLY A 917 -19.61 3.21 47.15
CA GLY A 917 -19.59 1.76 47.35
C GLY A 917 -20.66 0.99 46.57
N VAL A 918 -21.29 1.63 45.57
CA VAL A 918 -22.35 1.01 44.75
C VAL A 918 -21.81 -0.21 43.98
N LEU A 919 -20.54 -0.18 43.59
CA LEU A 919 -19.85 -1.27 42.87
C LEU A 919 -19.05 -2.19 43.81
N GLU A 920 -19.21 -2.11 45.14
CA GLU A 920 -18.54 -3.04 46.09
C GLU A 920 -18.94 -4.49 45.78
N GLY A 921 -18.00 -5.35 45.39
CA GLY A 921 -18.29 -6.74 44.96
C GLY A 921 -18.42 -6.93 43.44
N VAL A 922 -18.16 -5.89 42.64
CA VAL A 922 -17.81 -6.02 41.22
C VAL A 922 -16.29 -6.06 41.12
N ASP A 923 -15.76 -7.21 40.71
CA ASP A 923 -14.32 -7.45 40.69
C ASP A 923 -13.57 -6.48 39.76
N GLU A 924 -12.36 -6.13 40.18
CA GLU A 924 -11.42 -5.45 39.29
C GLU A 924 -10.98 -6.42 38.19
N TYR A 925 -10.85 -5.89 36.98
CA TYR A 925 -10.37 -6.65 35.85
C TYR A 925 -8.92 -7.06 36.11
N ALA A 926 -8.68 -8.35 36.28
CA ALA A 926 -7.37 -8.91 36.63
C ALA A 926 -6.32 -8.79 35.50
N GLY A 927 -6.70 -8.25 34.34
CA GLY A 927 -5.83 -8.13 33.18
C GLY A 927 -5.62 -9.48 32.48
N SER A 928 -6.06 -9.58 31.23
CA SER A 928 -5.47 -10.54 30.30
C SER A 928 -4.10 -10.01 29.90
N SER A 929 -3.02 -10.63 30.39
CA SER A 929 -1.70 -10.40 29.80
C SER A 929 -1.79 -10.71 28.30
N GLY A 930 -1.35 -9.76 27.48
CA GLY A 930 -1.56 -9.73 26.04
C GLY A 930 -1.52 -11.10 25.38
N LYS A 931 -2.70 -11.56 24.97
CA LYS A 931 -2.92 -12.77 24.19
C LYS A 931 -3.94 -12.45 23.12
N LEU A 932 -3.42 -12.24 21.91
CA LEU A 932 -4.15 -12.10 20.66
C LEU A 932 -4.80 -13.46 20.31
N TYR A 933 -6.07 -13.75 20.66
CA TYR A 933 -6.70 -15.02 20.23
C TYR A 933 -8.25 -15.02 20.14
N LEU A 934 -8.70 -15.89 19.22
CA LEU A 934 -9.99 -16.60 19.07
C LEU A 934 -11.25 -15.85 18.62
N VAL A 935 -11.85 -16.33 17.53
CA VAL A 935 -13.26 -16.11 17.20
C VAL A 935 -14.08 -17.08 18.07
N GLU A 936 -14.67 -16.56 19.14
CA GLU A 936 -15.59 -17.31 20.00
C GLU A 936 -17.01 -17.22 19.41
N ARG A 937 -17.44 -18.31 18.74
CA ARG A 937 -18.79 -18.62 18.25
C ARG A 937 -19.50 -17.58 17.39
N SER A 938 -19.87 -17.98 16.16
CA SER A 938 -20.66 -17.15 15.25
C SER A 938 -21.87 -17.94 14.76
N TYR A 939 -23.05 -17.35 14.85
CA TYR A 939 -24.31 -17.91 14.37
C TYR A 939 -24.67 -17.25 13.04
N ILE A 940 -24.87 -18.05 12.01
CA ILE A 940 -25.27 -17.58 10.68
C ILE A 940 -26.61 -18.23 10.36
N ASN A 941 -27.65 -17.42 10.16
CA ASN A 941 -29.00 -17.85 9.80
C ASN A 941 -29.37 -17.29 8.42
N GLY A 942 -29.84 -18.16 7.52
CA GLY A 942 -30.16 -17.84 6.13
C GLY A 942 -29.22 -18.57 5.17
N ALA A 943 -29.66 -18.73 3.91
CA ALA A 943 -28.82 -19.32 2.86
C ALA A 943 -27.55 -18.47 2.72
N SER A 944 -26.44 -19.01 3.21
CA SER A 944 -25.19 -18.28 3.37
C SER A 944 -24.07 -19.09 2.76
N THR A 945 -23.25 -18.40 1.98
CA THR A 945 -22.02 -18.96 1.42
C THR A 945 -20.86 -18.49 2.29
N MET A 946 -20.14 -19.41 2.90
CA MET A 946 -18.92 -19.09 3.65
C MET A 946 -17.69 -19.36 2.79
N ASP A 947 -16.72 -18.43 2.81
CA ASP A 947 -15.38 -18.61 2.23
C ASP A 947 -14.33 -18.30 3.31
N GLY A 948 -13.32 -19.15 3.46
CA GLY A 948 -12.34 -19.03 4.53
C GLY A 948 -11.08 -19.87 4.34
N GLU A 949 -9.94 -19.32 4.77
CA GLU A 949 -8.69 -20.06 4.99
C GLU A 949 -8.54 -20.39 6.48
N ALA A 950 -8.45 -21.67 6.83
CA ALA A 950 -8.39 -22.13 8.22
C ALA A 950 -7.17 -23.02 8.48
N TYR A 951 -6.32 -22.61 9.43
CA TYR A 951 -5.24 -23.48 9.93
C TYR A 951 -5.80 -24.62 10.82
N SER A 952 -6.78 -24.32 11.68
CA SER A 952 -7.69 -25.31 12.28
C SER A 952 -8.97 -24.67 12.83
N ILE A 953 -10.14 -25.19 12.44
CA ILE A 953 -11.43 -24.93 13.09
C ILE A 953 -11.80 -26.21 13.85
N ALA A 954 -12.14 -26.09 15.13
CA ALA A 954 -12.39 -27.24 16.01
C ALA A 954 -13.70 -27.96 15.65
N GLY A 955 -14.76 -27.25 15.25
CA GLY A 955 -15.98 -27.83 14.71
C GLY A 955 -16.92 -26.78 14.08
N ILE A 956 -17.57 -27.12 12.98
CA ILE A 956 -18.68 -26.34 12.41
C ILE A 956 -19.92 -27.21 12.47
N GLN A 957 -20.91 -26.85 13.29
CA GLN A 957 -22.21 -27.50 13.29
C GLN A 957 -23.07 -26.88 12.19
N LEU A 958 -23.59 -27.73 11.31
CA LEU A 958 -24.32 -27.36 10.11
C LEU A 958 -25.71 -27.96 10.14
N ARG A 959 -26.70 -27.19 9.63
CA ARG A 959 -28.09 -27.60 9.44
C ARG A 959 -28.53 -27.30 8.01
N ASP A 960 -29.06 -28.31 7.32
CA ASP A 960 -29.46 -28.28 5.90
C ASP A 960 -28.36 -27.65 5.03
N ALA A 961 -27.18 -28.25 5.02
CA ALA A 961 -25.99 -27.72 4.36
C ALA A 961 -25.51 -28.62 3.22
N ARG A 962 -25.15 -27.98 2.10
CA ARG A 962 -24.33 -28.59 1.07
C ARG A 962 -22.91 -28.05 1.22
N ILE A 963 -22.00 -28.96 1.53
CA ILE A 963 -20.60 -28.66 1.80
C ILE A 963 -19.77 -29.08 0.60
N ALA A 964 -19.01 -28.13 0.04
CA ALA A 964 -18.06 -28.36 -1.03
C ALA A 964 -16.67 -27.93 -0.54
N ILE A 965 -15.82 -28.91 -0.23
CA ILE A 965 -14.46 -28.68 0.29
C ILE A 965 -13.46 -29.03 -0.80
N VAL A 966 -12.60 -28.08 -1.20
CA VAL A 966 -11.44 -28.38 -2.03
C VAL A 966 -10.23 -28.58 -1.11
N ALA A 967 -9.83 -29.83 -0.90
CA ALA A 967 -8.68 -30.18 -0.09
C ALA A 967 -7.67 -30.97 -0.92
N ARG A 968 -6.41 -30.51 -0.97
CA ARG A 968 -5.32 -31.14 -1.74
C ARG A 968 -5.68 -31.36 -3.22
N ASP A 969 -6.27 -30.35 -3.86
CA ASP A 969 -6.71 -30.37 -5.26
C ASP A 969 -7.83 -31.39 -5.59
N GLN A 970 -8.57 -31.88 -4.59
CA GLN A 970 -9.76 -32.71 -4.76
C GLN A 970 -11.00 -32.05 -4.15
N LEU A 971 -12.12 -32.07 -4.89
CA LEU A 971 -13.41 -31.57 -4.45
C LEU A 971 -14.18 -32.67 -3.74
N PHE A 972 -14.54 -32.41 -2.49
CA PHE A 972 -15.38 -33.27 -1.66
C PHE A 972 -16.71 -32.59 -1.45
N GLU A 973 -17.78 -33.18 -1.98
CA GLU A 973 -19.15 -32.71 -1.78
C GLU A 973 -19.90 -33.64 -0.83
N ALA A 974 -20.60 -33.05 0.13
CA ALA A 974 -21.51 -33.77 1.02
C ALA A 974 -22.74 -32.92 1.31
N GLU A 975 -23.91 -33.54 1.28
CA GLU A 975 -25.14 -32.94 1.81
C GLU A 975 -25.35 -33.44 3.24
N VAL A 976 -25.61 -32.52 4.15
CA VAL A 976 -25.69 -32.76 5.58
C VAL A 976 -26.95 -32.07 6.13
N GLU A 977 -27.96 -32.87 6.51
CA GLU A 977 -29.17 -32.37 7.19
C GLU A 977 -28.84 -31.81 8.58
N GLU A 978 -28.06 -32.56 9.37
CA GLU A 978 -27.44 -32.12 10.63
C GLU A 978 -26.09 -32.81 10.80
N GLY A 979 -25.03 -32.04 11.09
CA GLY A 979 -23.71 -32.64 11.30
C GLY A 979 -22.64 -31.64 11.73
N GLU A 980 -21.57 -32.16 12.33
CA GLU A 980 -20.39 -31.40 12.73
C GLU A 980 -19.23 -31.68 11.77
N ILE A 981 -18.59 -30.62 11.28
CA ILE A 981 -17.41 -30.71 10.41
C ILE A 981 -16.22 -30.08 11.10
N THR A 982 -15.22 -30.89 11.41
CA THR A 982 -13.93 -30.43 11.90
C THR A 982 -12.98 -30.20 10.73
N LEU A 983 -12.47 -28.99 10.57
CA LEU A 983 -11.62 -28.61 9.44
C LEU A 983 -10.18 -28.41 9.92
N LYS A 984 -9.27 -29.25 9.43
CA LYS A 984 -7.84 -29.17 9.73
C LYS A 984 -7.06 -29.01 8.43
N HIS A 985 -6.30 -27.92 8.30
CA HIS A 985 -5.43 -27.65 7.15
C HIS A 985 -6.16 -27.57 5.79
N CYS A 986 -7.23 -26.79 5.70
CA CYS A 986 -8.03 -26.62 4.47
C CYS A 986 -8.02 -25.15 4.00
N SER A 987 -8.01 -24.96 2.68
CA SER A 987 -8.01 -23.65 2.00
C SER A 987 -9.11 -23.61 0.94
N ASN A 988 -9.89 -22.53 0.86
CA ASN A 988 -11.03 -22.36 -0.06
C ASN A 988 -12.17 -23.35 0.21
N ILE A 989 -12.86 -23.15 1.33
CA ILE A 989 -13.97 -23.99 1.76
C ILE A 989 -15.27 -23.26 1.42
N LEU A 990 -16.11 -23.86 0.58
CA LEU A 990 -17.42 -23.33 0.25
C LEU A 990 -18.50 -24.12 1.00
N VAL A 991 -19.16 -23.47 1.95
CA VAL A 991 -20.30 -24.07 2.66
C VAL A 991 -21.55 -23.28 2.29
N GLU A 992 -22.44 -23.91 1.54
CA GLU A 992 -23.80 -23.39 1.31
C GLU A 992 -24.71 -24.02 2.35
N CYS A 993 -25.14 -23.23 3.33
CA CYS A 993 -25.96 -23.74 4.43
C CYS A 993 -27.13 -22.83 4.72
N ARG A 994 -28.23 -23.41 5.21
CA ARG A 994 -29.40 -22.65 5.66
C ARG A 994 -29.18 -22.06 7.05
N SER A 995 -28.40 -22.74 7.88
CA SER A 995 -27.87 -22.21 9.13
C SER A 995 -26.58 -22.94 9.54
N ALA A 996 -25.66 -22.20 10.15
CA ALA A 996 -24.40 -22.74 10.67
C ALA A 996 -24.01 -22.12 12.01
N ILE A 997 -23.37 -22.94 12.85
CA ILE A 997 -22.80 -22.57 14.14
C ILE A 997 -21.33 -22.94 14.10
N LEU A 998 -20.46 -21.93 14.05
CA LEU A 998 -19.01 -22.16 14.18
C LEU A 998 -18.64 -22.31 15.66
N GLU A 999 -17.98 -23.42 16.02
CA GLU A 999 -17.43 -23.65 17.35
C GLU A 999 -15.89 -23.60 17.29
N GLU A 1000 -15.33 -22.55 17.90
CA GLU A 1000 -13.91 -22.26 18.16
C GLU A 1000 -12.88 -22.55 17.03
N GLY A 1001 -12.12 -21.52 16.64
CA GLY A 1001 -10.98 -21.66 15.74
C GLY A 1001 -9.91 -20.58 15.92
N VAL A 1002 -8.66 -20.92 15.61
CA VAL A 1002 -7.53 -19.99 15.61
C VAL A 1002 -7.26 -19.53 14.18
N SER A 1003 -7.53 -18.26 13.87
CA SER A 1003 -7.15 -17.65 12.59
C SER A 1003 -6.63 -16.22 12.79
N PRO A 1004 -5.56 -15.80 12.09
CA PRO A 1004 -5.12 -14.40 12.07
C PRO A 1004 -6.01 -13.49 11.22
N TYR A 1005 -6.94 -14.04 10.42
CA TYR A 1005 -7.92 -13.29 9.63
C TYR A 1005 -9.16 -14.17 9.44
N VAL A 1006 -10.29 -13.73 9.98
CA VAL A 1006 -11.59 -14.15 9.44
C VAL A 1006 -12.27 -12.87 8.96
N ALA A 1007 -12.21 -12.62 7.67
CA ALA A 1007 -13.20 -11.79 7.02
C ALA A 1007 -14.34 -12.74 6.63
N LEU A 1008 -15.37 -12.83 7.48
CA LEU A 1008 -16.58 -13.55 7.14
C LEU A 1008 -17.31 -12.73 6.06
N HIS A 1009 -17.17 -13.15 4.80
CA HIS A 1009 -18.02 -12.67 3.71
C HIS A 1009 -19.27 -13.52 3.70
N VAL A 1010 -20.33 -13.04 4.36
CA VAL A 1010 -21.67 -13.65 4.25
C VAL A 1010 -22.38 -12.92 3.12
N GLU A 1011 -22.45 -13.53 1.94
CA GLU A 1011 -23.40 -13.09 0.91
C GLU A 1011 -24.77 -13.68 1.26
N TYR A 1012 -25.71 -12.80 1.63
CA TYR A 1012 -27.12 -13.16 1.67
C TYR A 1012 -27.61 -13.25 0.22
N ALA A 1013 -28.12 -14.40 -0.19
CA ALA A 1013 -28.78 -14.58 -1.49
C ALA A 1013 -30.07 -13.76 -1.60
#